data_AF-A0A1C6DFM8-F1
#
_entry.id   AF-A0A1C6DFM8-F1
#
_cell.length_a   1.000
_cell.length_b   1.000
_cell.length_c   1.000
_cell.angle_alpha   90.00
_cell.angle_beta   90.00
_cell.angle_gamma   90.00
#
_symmetry.space_group_name_H-M   'P 1'
#
loop_
_entity.id
_entity.type
_entity.pdbx_description
1 polymer ?
#
loop_
_entity_poly.entity_id
_entity_poly.type
_entity_poly.pdbx_seq_one_letter_code
_entity_poly.pdbx_strand_id
1 'polypeptide(L)'
;MNIKMFLTVTLLGVSLYLGGSSVIYAESAENVTENFEDSFSDCDLEPEMEEDETGFYGGTAEVGFFSADESDNDFEEEPEETPLTPVPSGNEQQILAAIPENAAVVTLDVADGSDITETLNTVLHFMGQRATDETPCTVIIPQGSYLISGTIHMYSNLTLYAEGAVLTKSCTDKHVVLRLGDDILSAGGYDGYHNITIEGGTWDLNYPVVEDKEGTGGFVGFRIGHARHVTVKNVTFLNNLKSHFLELAGTEDVTVTGCTFRGYWQEYEGGGQECIQLDACLDYIFPGYQPFDGAVCENVRITDNIFENVFAGVGSHSMIYDRPYRNIVIQGNTFRNVKKRAVWCLNYVDSAVEDNIIENAGGGVLVSCMYFPNTHLMPGTAAGMAGNHQNAGISVKNNQISISSVSQINGNTWRGYGIEVQGAWVSDSSKAQAKGIPTGIYKETGVEVKGNMITGNGNGIRLYLADGCTVENNQLKLQKTASFSNMGIYLSASSKNVIKDNQVSGCKNVGIYAYDGGKLGTPSTENQVLDNVISGIGGDGILMENGSDGCEVSRNRISSGKKNGIVLWGSEECQITANQVKGCMLDGIYVENIGNAVIKSNRITNVNGRGIQVIASQTGKLYGNAVTGSRKCGLYVSRSKISGNKKNRLENNGSTYAIYAENSTGIISVKMPTASKITRKSVKITGKAAGGKKLTIYAVSRNKNKKIGRGSINSKKKYNISIKKQKKGTTLLFVLSDKYGNLSYSKRKVK
;
A
#
# COMPACT_ATOMS: atom_id res chain seq x y z
N MET A 1 -3.75 34.07 -46.73
CA MET A 1 -4.35 35.38 -47.03
C MET A 1 -5.86 35.22 -46.97
N ASN A 2 -6.48 35.66 -45.87
CA ASN A 2 -7.92 35.88 -45.62
C ASN A 2 -8.93 34.71 -45.87
N ILE A 3 -10.01 34.46 -45.12
CA ILE A 3 -10.67 35.05 -43.93
C ILE A 3 -11.80 34.05 -43.53
N LYS A 4 -12.18 34.04 -42.24
CA LYS A 4 -13.44 33.56 -41.60
C LYS A 4 -13.63 32.06 -41.27
N MET A 5 -13.27 31.75 -40.02
CA MET A 5 -13.95 30.78 -39.14
C MET A 5 -15.36 31.29 -38.79
N PHE A 6 -16.36 30.40 -38.91
CA PHE A 6 -17.61 30.45 -38.16
C PHE A 6 -17.59 29.26 -37.19
N LEU A 7 -17.61 29.54 -35.89
CA LEU A 7 -17.77 28.55 -34.83
C LEU A 7 -19.23 28.60 -34.37
N THR A 8 -19.98 27.54 -34.65
CA THR A 8 -21.33 27.32 -34.14
C THR A 8 -21.20 26.76 -32.73
N VAL A 9 -21.68 27.51 -31.73
CA VAL A 9 -21.84 27.04 -30.34
C VAL A 9 -23.26 26.52 -30.20
N THR A 10 -23.41 25.22 -29.96
CA THR A 10 -24.67 24.62 -29.52
C THR A 10 -24.62 24.49 -28.00
N LEU A 11 -25.53 25.21 -27.32
CA LEU A 11 -25.76 25.19 -25.89
C LEU A 11 -26.97 24.28 -25.60
N LEU A 12 -26.84 23.31 -24.70
CA LEU A 12 -27.91 22.57 -24.00
C LEU A 12 -27.20 21.71 -22.93
N GLY A 13 -27.46 21.75 -21.63
CA GLY A 13 -28.30 22.57 -20.78
C GLY A 13 -27.90 22.23 -19.34
N VAL A 14 -27.70 23.25 -18.50
CA VAL A 14 -27.46 23.08 -17.05
C VAL A 14 -28.67 23.62 -16.33
N SER A 15 -29.32 22.77 -15.53
CA SER A 15 -30.41 23.15 -14.64
C SER A 15 -29.92 24.09 -13.55
N LEU A 16 -30.65 25.20 -13.40
CA LEU A 16 -30.53 26.20 -12.35
C LEU A 16 -30.72 25.60 -10.95
N TYR A 17 -29.93 26.08 -9.99
CA TYR A 17 -30.45 26.41 -8.66
C TYR A 17 -30.09 27.86 -8.33
N LEU A 18 -31.13 28.68 -8.15
CA LEU A 18 -31.09 30.09 -7.82
C LEU A 18 -30.91 30.30 -6.32
N GLY A 19 -30.10 31.29 -5.96
CA GLY A 19 -30.00 31.84 -4.60
C GLY A 19 -29.15 33.11 -4.60
N GLY A 20 -29.70 34.19 -5.16
CA GLY A 20 -29.02 35.48 -5.28
C GLY A 20 -28.81 36.20 -3.94
N SER A 21 -27.77 37.04 -3.91
CA SER A 21 -27.88 38.49 -3.69
C SER A 21 -26.48 39.10 -3.65
N SER A 22 -26.16 39.84 -4.70
CA SER A 22 -25.00 40.71 -4.83
C SER A 22 -25.24 42.05 -4.13
N VAL A 23 -24.25 42.52 -3.37
CA VAL A 23 -24.05 43.95 -3.07
C VAL A 23 -22.55 44.25 -3.20
N ILE A 24 -22.22 45.17 -4.09
CA ILE A 24 -20.88 45.66 -4.43
C ILE A 24 -20.48 46.76 -3.43
N TYR A 25 -19.26 46.73 -2.88
CA TYR A 25 -18.39 47.91 -2.70
C TYR A 25 -16.90 47.48 -2.57
N ALA A 26 -16.07 48.08 -3.42
CA ALA A 26 -14.61 48.07 -3.45
C ALA A 26 -14.00 48.69 -2.16
N GLU A 27 -12.76 48.49 -1.72
CA GLU A 27 -11.49 48.46 -2.46
C GLU A 27 -10.32 48.02 -1.52
N SER A 28 -9.32 47.34 -2.08
CA SER A 28 -7.95 47.10 -1.56
C SER A 28 -7.72 46.11 -0.39
N ALA A 29 -7.70 44.82 -0.73
CA ALA A 29 -6.79 43.85 -0.11
C ALA A 29 -6.30 42.91 -1.23
N GLU A 30 -4.98 42.84 -1.42
CA GLU A 30 -4.34 41.96 -2.40
C GLU A 30 -4.84 40.53 -2.22
N ASN A 31 -5.66 40.08 -3.19
CA ASN A 31 -6.14 38.72 -3.32
C ASN A 31 -4.97 37.82 -3.70
N VAL A 32 -4.57 36.97 -2.75
CA VAL A 32 -4.07 35.63 -3.06
C VAL A 32 -5.13 34.67 -2.54
N THR A 33 -6.24 34.59 -3.28
CA THR A 33 -7.09 33.41 -3.30
C THR A 33 -6.38 32.44 -4.24
N GLU A 34 -5.56 31.55 -3.69
CA GLU A 34 -5.08 30.40 -4.44
C GLU A 34 -6.31 29.50 -4.67
N ASN A 35 -6.65 29.29 -5.94
CA ASN A 35 -7.63 28.31 -6.36
C ASN A 35 -7.11 26.93 -5.91
N PHE A 36 -7.83 26.28 -5.01
CA PHE A 36 -7.56 24.90 -4.60
C PHE A 36 -7.76 23.90 -5.75
N GLU A 37 -8.35 24.31 -6.88
CA GLU A 37 -8.68 23.42 -8.01
C GLU A 37 -7.47 22.90 -8.79
N ASP A 38 -6.32 23.59 -8.77
CA ASP A 38 -5.16 23.23 -9.61
C ASP A 38 -4.22 22.15 -9.00
N SER A 39 -4.60 21.47 -7.91
CA SER A 39 -3.72 20.42 -7.31
C SER A 39 -4.34 19.07 -6.99
N PHE A 40 -5.60 18.82 -7.34
CA PHE A 40 -6.30 17.57 -6.98
C PHE A 40 -6.90 16.80 -8.16
N SER A 41 -6.83 17.30 -9.40
CA SER A 41 -7.33 16.57 -10.58
C SER A 41 -6.55 15.29 -10.91
N ASP A 42 -5.36 15.10 -10.32
CA ASP A 42 -4.56 13.86 -10.44
C ASP A 42 -4.87 12.84 -9.32
N CYS A 43 -5.80 13.16 -8.40
CA CYS A 43 -6.17 12.33 -7.25
C CYS A 43 -7.30 11.33 -7.54
N ASP A 44 -7.88 11.35 -8.75
CA ASP A 44 -8.73 10.28 -9.26
C ASP A 44 -7.87 9.04 -9.57
N LEU A 45 -7.32 8.46 -8.51
CA LEU A 45 -6.72 7.14 -8.49
C LEU A 45 -7.87 6.13 -8.50
N GLU A 46 -8.40 5.86 -9.69
CA GLU A 46 -9.12 4.59 -9.90
C GLU A 46 -8.19 3.44 -9.42
N PRO A 47 -8.73 2.36 -8.84
CA PRO A 47 -7.92 1.19 -8.53
C PRO A 47 -7.17 0.79 -9.81
N GLU A 48 -5.83 0.69 -9.77
CA GLU A 48 -4.99 0.36 -10.93
C GLU A 48 -5.18 -1.09 -11.43
N MET A 49 -6.32 -1.72 -11.17
CA MET A 49 -6.59 -3.11 -11.52
C MET A 49 -7.96 -3.35 -12.16
N GLU A 50 -8.53 -2.39 -12.91
CA GLU A 50 -9.44 -2.78 -14.01
C GLU A 50 -8.60 -3.24 -15.22
N GLU A 51 -7.72 -4.22 -15.02
CA GLU A 51 -7.17 -4.97 -16.13
C GLU A 51 -8.10 -6.16 -16.37
N ASP A 52 -8.76 -6.13 -17.53
CA ASP A 52 -9.52 -7.25 -18.05
C ASP A 52 -8.52 -8.34 -18.49
N GLU A 53 -7.91 -9.02 -17.51
CA GLU A 53 -7.01 -10.17 -17.73
C GLU A 53 -7.82 -11.46 -18.03
N THR A 54 -9.08 -11.34 -18.44
CA THR A 54 -9.97 -12.48 -18.77
C THR A 54 -9.50 -13.31 -19.97
N GLY A 55 -8.49 -12.85 -20.70
CA GLY A 55 -7.96 -13.51 -21.89
C GLY A 55 -6.77 -14.46 -21.71
N PHE A 56 -6.26 -14.70 -20.49
CA PHE A 56 -4.98 -15.42 -20.31
C PHE A 56 -5.05 -16.72 -19.49
N TYR A 57 -6.23 -17.15 -19.06
CA TYR A 57 -6.44 -18.47 -18.44
C TYR A 57 -6.64 -19.55 -19.49
N GLY A 58 -5.63 -19.71 -20.34
CA GLY A 58 -5.36 -20.95 -21.02
C GLY A 58 -4.25 -21.62 -20.26
N GLY A 59 -4.57 -22.34 -19.18
CA GLY A 59 -3.70 -23.44 -18.76
C GLY A 59 -3.41 -24.25 -20.02
N THR A 60 -2.14 -24.58 -20.23
CA THR A 60 -1.65 -25.30 -21.40
C THR A 60 -2.60 -26.46 -21.69
N ALA A 61 -3.48 -26.27 -22.66
CA ALA A 61 -4.16 -27.38 -23.28
C ALA A 61 -3.01 -28.20 -23.85
N GLU A 62 -2.80 -29.38 -23.29
CA GLU A 62 -2.24 -30.45 -24.09
C GLU A 62 -3.10 -30.47 -25.36
N VAL A 63 -2.50 -30.06 -26.46
CA VAL A 63 -3.11 -30.18 -27.79
C VAL A 63 -3.03 -31.67 -28.13
N GLY A 64 -3.80 -32.47 -27.39
CA GLY A 64 -4.11 -33.85 -27.66
C GLY A 64 -5.21 -33.86 -28.73
N PHE A 65 -4.76 -34.01 -29.96
CA PHE A 65 -5.53 -34.25 -31.17
C PHE A 65 -6.63 -35.31 -30.95
N PHE A 66 -7.88 -34.90 -30.73
CA PHE A 66 -9.06 -35.71 -31.04
C PHE A 66 -10.19 -34.80 -31.55
N SER A 67 -10.47 -34.94 -32.84
CA SER A 67 -11.65 -34.37 -33.49
C SER A 67 -12.91 -34.99 -32.91
N ALA A 68 -13.76 -34.18 -32.28
CA ALA A 68 -15.15 -34.53 -32.04
C ALA A 68 -15.98 -34.03 -33.23
N ASP A 69 -16.34 -34.95 -34.12
CA ASP A 69 -17.51 -34.79 -34.98
C ASP A 69 -18.78 -35.04 -34.14
N GLU A 70 -19.86 -34.42 -34.60
CA GLU A 70 -21.14 -34.22 -33.92
C GLU A 70 -21.78 -35.49 -33.34
N SER A 71 -22.41 -35.31 -32.17
CA SER A 71 -23.24 -36.29 -31.49
C SER A 71 -24.60 -36.46 -32.17
N ASP A 72 -24.94 -37.71 -32.49
CA ASP A 72 -26.32 -38.22 -32.44
C ASP A 72 -26.30 -39.57 -31.70
N ASN A 73 -27.15 -39.65 -30.66
CA ASN A 73 -27.77 -40.81 -29.99
C ASN A 73 -27.12 -42.20 -30.09
N ASP A 74 -26.73 -42.78 -28.96
CA ASP A 74 -27.53 -43.75 -28.19
C ASP A 74 -26.65 -44.43 -27.12
N PHE A 75 -27.18 -44.54 -25.91
CA PHE A 75 -26.56 -45.26 -24.80
C PHE A 75 -26.74 -46.77 -25.00
N GLU A 76 -25.65 -47.49 -25.24
CA GLU A 76 -25.54 -48.93 -24.94
C GLU A 76 -24.36 -49.14 -23.97
N GLU A 77 -24.61 -49.91 -22.91
CA GLU A 77 -23.61 -50.34 -21.92
C GLU A 77 -22.60 -51.31 -22.56
N GLU A 78 -21.31 -50.97 -22.52
CA GLU A 78 -20.22 -51.91 -22.78
C GLU A 78 -19.53 -52.34 -21.47
N PRO A 79 -19.00 -53.57 -21.39
CA PRO A 79 -18.62 -54.22 -20.13
C PRO A 79 -17.22 -53.81 -19.64
N GLU A 80 -17.02 -53.94 -18.32
CA GLU A 80 -15.74 -53.74 -17.62
C GLU A 80 -14.58 -54.52 -18.27
N GLU A 81 -13.62 -53.80 -18.88
CA GLU A 81 -12.30 -54.33 -19.19
C GLU A 81 -11.40 -54.28 -17.94
N THR A 82 -10.86 -55.45 -17.57
CA THR A 82 -9.81 -55.58 -16.56
C THR A 82 -8.54 -54.81 -16.97
N PRO A 83 -7.90 -54.03 -16.08
CA PRO A 83 -6.71 -53.26 -16.43
C PRO A 83 -5.53 -54.20 -16.67
N LEU A 84 -5.12 -54.34 -17.93
CA LEU A 84 -3.84 -54.91 -18.31
C LEU A 84 -2.75 -53.91 -17.92
N THR A 85 -1.95 -54.23 -16.91
CA THR A 85 -0.71 -53.49 -16.62
C THR A 85 0.18 -53.54 -17.86
N PRO A 86 0.61 -52.38 -18.43
CA PRO A 86 1.49 -52.38 -19.60
C PRO A 86 2.75 -53.18 -19.32
N VAL A 87 3.16 -54.03 -20.25
CA VAL A 87 4.46 -54.72 -20.16
C VAL A 87 5.55 -53.67 -20.34
N PRO A 88 6.50 -53.52 -19.40
CA PRO A 88 7.53 -52.50 -19.50
C PRO A 88 8.38 -52.67 -20.75
N SER A 89 8.77 -51.55 -21.35
CA SER A 89 9.57 -51.52 -22.57
C SER A 89 10.92 -52.26 -22.38
N GLY A 90 11.57 -52.66 -23.48
CA GLY A 90 12.87 -53.32 -23.40
C GLY A 90 13.97 -52.50 -22.72
N ASN A 91 13.84 -51.16 -22.74
CA ASN A 91 14.73 -50.23 -22.04
C ASN A 91 14.38 -50.11 -20.55
N GLU A 92 13.08 -50.00 -20.22
CA GLU A 92 12.61 -49.95 -18.82
C GLU A 92 13.06 -51.18 -18.04
N GLN A 93 12.95 -52.37 -18.64
CA GLN A 93 13.42 -53.61 -18.00
C GLN A 93 14.91 -53.58 -17.68
N GLN A 94 15.74 -52.96 -18.54
CA GLN A 94 17.19 -52.83 -18.30
C GLN A 94 17.49 -51.85 -17.16
N ILE A 95 16.79 -50.71 -17.13
CA ILE A 95 16.92 -49.71 -16.05
C ILE A 95 16.55 -50.34 -14.71
N LEU A 96 15.42 -51.02 -14.64
CA LEU A 96 14.91 -51.63 -13.40
C LEU A 96 15.79 -52.80 -12.92
N ALA A 97 16.39 -53.57 -13.84
CA ALA A 97 17.29 -54.67 -13.48
C ALA A 97 18.57 -54.20 -12.75
N ALA A 98 18.96 -52.94 -12.90
CA ALA A 98 20.11 -52.36 -12.21
C ALA A 98 19.80 -51.93 -10.77
N ILE A 99 18.52 -51.86 -10.39
CA ILE A 99 18.09 -51.40 -9.06
C ILE A 99 17.98 -52.59 -8.09
N PRO A 100 18.67 -52.56 -6.93
CA PRO A 100 18.54 -53.63 -5.94
C PRO A 100 17.09 -53.78 -5.43
N GLU A 101 16.67 -55.03 -5.21
CA GLU A 101 15.29 -55.38 -4.84
C GLU A 101 14.79 -54.65 -3.57
N ASN A 102 15.69 -54.39 -2.61
CA ASN A 102 15.39 -53.72 -1.34
C ASN A 102 15.99 -52.30 -1.21
N ALA A 103 16.33 -51.65 -2.33
CA ALA A 103 16.91 -50.31 -2.29
C ALA A 103 15.88 -49.28 -1.80
N ALA A 104 16.20 -48.58 -0.70
CA ALA A 104 15.49 -47.37 -0.29
C ALA A 104 16.15 -46.09 -0.87
N VAL A 105 17.36 -46.20 -1.40
CA VAL A 105 18.09 -45.11 -2.04
C VAL A 105 18.64 -45.61 -3.37
N VAL A 106 18.38 -44.89 -4.45
CA VAL A 106 18.87 -45.19 -5.80
C VAL A 106 19.57 -43.97 -6.36
N THR A 107 20.80 -44.14 -6.87
CA THR A 107 21.49 -43.13 -7.67
C THR A 107 21.35 -43.51 -9.14
N LEU A 108 20.96 -42.56 -9.99
CA LEU A 108 20.84 -42.81 -11.42
C LEU A 108 22.21 -43.12 -12.04
N ASP A 109 22.25 -44.14 -12.89
CA ASP A 109 23.41 -44.46 -13.74
C ASP A 109 23.21 -43.80 -15.12
N VAL A 110 23.61 -42.55 -15.23
CA VAL A 110 23.36 -41.69 -16.40
C VAL A 110 24.64 -40.94 -16.81
N ALA A 111 24.80 -40.73 -18.12
CA ALA A 111 25.97 -40.05 -18.67
C ALA A 111 25.79 -38.52 -18.67
N ASP A 112 26.86 -37.78 -18.41
CA ASP A 112 26.86 -36.32 -18.55
C ASP A 112 26.49 -35.93 -20.00
N GLY A 113 25.59 -34.96 -20.13
CA GLY A 113 25.00 -34.49 -21.38
C GLY A 113 23.86 -35.35 -21.95
N SER A 114 23.49 -36.47 -21.33
CA SER A 114 22.38 -37.30 -21.81
C SER A 114 21.02 -36.71 -21.47
N ASP A 115 20.00 -37.08 -22.25
CA ASP A 115 18.61 -36.91 -21.85
C ASP A 115 18.23 -37.99 -20.83
N ILE A 116 17.82 -37.57 -19.63
CA ILE A 116 17.53 -38.48 -18.53
C ILE A 116 16.03 -38.69 -18.29
N THR A 117 15.16 -38.13 -19.13
CA THR A 117 13.70 -38.10 -18.90
C THR A 117 13.12 -39.50 -18.66
N GLU A 118 13.37 -40.42 -19.60
CA GLU A 118 12.87 -41.81 -19.51
C GLU A 118 13.43 -42.54 -18.29
N THR A 119 14.74 -42.41 -18.04
CA THR A 119 15.41 -43.07 -16.92
C THR A 119 14.90 -42.54 -15.58
N LEU A 120 14.84 -41.22 -15.42
CA LEU A 120 14.39 -40.59 -14.17
C LEU A 120 12.93 -40.94 -13.87
N ASN A 121 12.02 -40.84 -14.85
CA ASN A 121 10.62 -41.22 -14.66
C ASN A 121 10.46 -42.70 -14.32
N THR A 122 11.20 -43.59 -15.01
CA THR A 122 11.17 -45.04 -14.72
C THR A 122 11.58 -45.33 -13.27
N VAL A 123 12.67 -44.70 -12.80
CA VAL A 123 13.14 -44.90 -11.42
C VAL A 123 12.20 -44.25 -10.41
N LEU A 124 11.70 -43.04 -10.66
CA LEU A 124 10.76 -42.36 -9.76
C LEU A 124 9.46 -43.16 -9.60
N HIS A 125 8.88 -43.65 -10.70
CA HIS A 125 7.68 -44.48 -10.66
C HIS A 125 7.90 -45.76 -9.85
N PHE A 126 8.99 -46.48 -10.15
CA PHE A 126 9.32 -47.72 -9.47
C PHE A 126 9.59 -47.54 -7.97
N MET A 127 10.33 -46.50 -7.59
CA MET A 127 10.60 -46.18 -6.19
C MET A 127 9.32 -45.67 -5.49
N GLY A 128 8.48 -44.92 -6.19
CA GLY A 128 7.19 -44.44 -5.69
C GLY A 128 6.21 -45.57 -5.36
N GLN A 129 6.17 -46.63 -6.18
CA GLN A 129 5.38 -47.84 -5.89
C GLN A 129 5.84 -48.59 -4.63
N ARG A 130 7.09 -48.39 -4.20
CA ARG A 130 7.68 -49.06 -3.03
C ARG A 130 7.64 -48.20 -1.77
N ALA A 131 7.60 -46.89 -1.95
CA ALA A 131 7.67 -45.95 -0.84
C ALA A 131 6.38 -45.99 -0.01
N THR A 132 6.54 -45.99 1.31
CA THR A 132 5.43 -45.85 2.28
C THR A 132 5.79 -44.81 3.32
N ASP A 133 4.84 -44.45 4.18
CA ASP A 133 5.08 -43.53 5.29
C ASP A 133 6.18 -44.03 6.24
N GLU A 134 6.29 -45.36 6.44
CA GLU A 134 7.31 -45.98 7.27
C GLU A 134 8.64 -46.21 6.53
N THR A 135 8.59 -46.39 5.21
CA THR A 135 9.76 -46.66 4.36
C THR A 135 9.82 -45.70 3.17
N PRO A 136 10.12 -44.40 3.39
CA PRO A 136 10.29 -43.46 2.30
C PRO A 136 11.54 -43.80 1.48
N CYS A 137 11.52 -43.39 0.22
CA CYS A 137 12.59 -43.69 -0.73
C CYS A 137 13.28 -42.42 -1.25
N THR A 138 14.54 -42.55 -1.67
CA THR A 138 15.34 -41.45 -2.22
C THR A 138 15.85 -41.81 -3.61
N VAL A 139 15.68 -40.88 -4.56
CA VAL A 139 16.29 -40.94 -5.89
C VAL A 139 17.30 -39.81 -6.00
N ILE A 140 18.53 -40.16 -6.38
CA ILE A 140 19.67 -39.24 -6.49
C ILE A 140 20.02 -39.06 -7.97
N ILE A 141 19.97 -37.83 -8.45
CA ILE A 141 20.56 -37.43 -9.72
C ILE A 141 22.02 -37.06 -9.43
N PRO A 142 23.00 -37.77 -10.02
CA PRO A 142 24.41 -37.45 -9.80
C PRO A 142 24.77 -36.06 -10.34
N GLN A 143 25.91 -35.53 -9.91
CA GLN A 143 26.43 -34.27 -10.43
C GLN A 143 26.73 -34.38 -11.93
N GLY A 144 26.30 -33.38 -12.70
CA GLY A 144 26.42 -33.38 -14.15
C GLY A 144 25.41 -32.41 -14.79
N SER A 145 25.44 -32.33 -16.11
CA SER A 145 24.48 -31.59 -16.94
C SER A 145 23.63 -32.58 -17.72
N TYR A 146 22.31 -32.45 -17.67
CA TYR A 146 21.37 -33.39 -18.25
C TYR A 146 20.29 -32.66 -19.01
N LEU A 147 19.78 -33.29 -20.07
CA LEU A 147 18.60 -32.81 -20.78
C LEU A 147 17.35 -33.45 -20.19
N ILE A 148 16.26 -32.69 -20.20
CA ILE A 148 14.91 -33.20 -19.96
C ILE A 148 14.03 -32.81 -21.16
N SER A 149 13.58 -33.80 -21.92
CA SER A 149 12.71 -33.63 -23.10
C SER A 149 11.22 -33.74 -22.78
N GLY A 150 10.86 -34.16 -21.58
CA GLY A 150 9.48 -34.28 -21.15
C GLY A 150 9.28 -33.98 -19.67
N THR A 151 8.03 -34.08 -19.24
CA THR A 151 7.59 -33.88 -17.85
C THR A 151 8.21 -34.94 -16.93
N ILE A 152 8.71 -34.50 -15.78
CA ILE A 152 9.15 -35.38 -14.70
C ILE A 152 8.00 -35.62 -13.71
N HIS A 153 7.76 -36.87 -13.32
CA HIS A 153 6.65 -37.27 -12.47
C HIS A 153 7.15 -37.70 -11.08
N MET A 154 6.68 -37.01 -10.03
CA MET A 154 7.02 -37.29 -8.63
C MET A 154 5.85 -37.92 -7.88
N TYR A 155 6.13 -38.73 -6.85
CA TYR A 155 5.12 -39.47 -6.09
C TYR A 155 5.33 -39.31 -4.58
N SER A 156 4.33 -39.74 -3.79
CA SER A 156 4.37 -39.68 -2.33
C SER A 156 5.55 -40.45 -1.73
N ASN A 157 5.99 -40.03 -0.53
CA ASN A 157 7.06 -40.66 0.24
C ASN A 157 8.41 -40.72 -0.47
N LEU A 158 8.67 -39.77 -1.39
CA LEU A 158 9.90 -39.68 -2.16
C LEU A 158 10.73 -38.43 -1.83
N THR A 159 12.04 -38.62 -1.80
CA THR A 159 13.04 -37.54 -1.88
C THR A 159 13.75 -37.61 -3.23
N LEU A 160 13.68 -36.53 -4.01
CA LEU A 160 14.53 -36.32 -5.19
C LEU A 160 15.69 -35.40 -4.81
N TYR A 161 16.90 -35.93 -4.86
CA TYR A 161 18.12 -35.19 -4.52
C TYR A 161 18.98 -34.98 -5.78
N ALA A 162 19.27 -33.72 -6.10
CA ALA A 162 19.92 -33.32 -7.35
C ALA A 162 21.07 -32.32 -7.13
N GLU A 163 21.71 -32.33 -5.96
CA GLU A 163 22.78 -31.38 -5.63
C GLU A 163 23.94 -31.44 -6.64
N GLY A 164 24.23 -30.31 -7.28
CA GLY A 164 25.27 -30.18 -8.31
C GLY A 164 24.86 -30.69 -9.70
N ALA A 165 23.63 -31.17 -9.89
CA ALA A 165 23.07 -31.46 -11.21
C ALA A 165 22.51 -30.18 -11.88
N VAL A 166 22.61 -30.09 -13.20
CA VAL A 166 21.97 -29.08 -14.04
C VAL A 166 21.02 -29.80 -14.99
N LEU A 167 19.72 -29.56 -14.88
CA LEU A 167 18.68 -30.13 -15.73
C LEU A 167 18.16 -29.05 -16.66
N THR A 168 18.34 -29.24 -17.97
CA THR A 168 17.96 -28.26 -19.00
C THR A 168 16.83 -28.79 -19.86
N LYS A 169 15.71 -28.06 -19.89
CA LYS A 169 14.60 -28.34 -20.81
C LYS A 169 15.07 -28.28 -22.26
N SER A 170 14.85 -29.36 -23.03
CA SER A 170 15.32 -29.48 -24.43
C SER A 170 14.20 -29.41 -25.48
N CYS A 171 12.97 -29.65 -25.06
CA CYS A 171 11.74 -29.61 -25.83
C CYS A 171 11.27 -28.19 -26.18
N THR A 172 10.72 -28.01 -27.38
CA THR A 172 10.37 -26.70 -27.98
C THR A 172 8.94 -26.22 -27.68
N ASP A 173 8.15 -27.04 -27.01
CA ASP A 173 6.77 -26.80 -26.61
C ASP A 173 6.66 -26.15 -25.21
N LYS A 174 5.43 -25.84 -24.79
CA LYS A 174 5.11 -25.14 -23.53
C LYS A 174 4.56 -26.12 -22.48
N HIS A 175 5.23 -27.24 -22.21
CA HIS A 175 4.76 -28.19 -21.18
C HIS A 175 5.35 -27.93 -19.79
N VAL A 176 4.72 -28.54 -18.79
CA VAL A 176 5.14 -28.51 -17.37
C VAL A 176 6.41 -29.33 -17.17
N VAL A 177 7.41 -28.80 -16.46
CA VAL A 177 8.69 -29.51 -16.28
C VAL A 177 8.60 -30.63 -15.23
N LEU A 178 7.92 -30.40 -14.11
CA LEU A 178 7.69 -31.42 -13.09
C LEU A 178 6.26 -31.33 -12.55
N ARG A 179 5.62 -32.49 -12.37
CA ARG A 179 4.32 -32.61 -11.68
C ARG A 179 4.30 -33.75 -10.68
N LEU A 180 3.31 -33.78 -9.80
CA LEU A 180 3.02 -34.99 -9.02
C LEU A 180 2.09 -35.94 -9.79
N GLY A 181 2.43 -37.22 -9.77
CA GLY A 181 1.77 -38.34 -10.43
C GLY A 181 1.63 -38.24 -11.95
N ASP A 182 1.13 -39.33 -12.52
CA ASP A 182 0.96 -39.51 -13.96
C ASP A 182 -0.44 -39.12 -14.44
N ASP A 183 -1.42 -39.25 -13.56
CA ASP A 183 -2.84 -39.12 -13.86
C ASP A 183 -3.35 -37.69 -13.59
N ILE A 184 -4.38 -37.30 -14.34
CA ILE A 184 -5.22 -36.15 -14.03
C ILE A 184 -5.97 -36.33 -12.71
N LEU A 185 -6.28 -37.57 -12.31
CA LEU A 185 -6.98 -37.89 -11.06
C LEU A 185 -6.04 -37.95 -9.84
N SER A 186 -6.56 -37.52 -8.70
CA SER A 186 -5.93 -37.68 -7.38
C SER A 186 -7.01 -37.78 -6.29
N ALA A 187 -6.63 -37.99 -5.02
CA ALA A 187 -7.60 -38.08 -3.93
C ALA A 187 -8.30 -36.75 -3.57
N GLY A 188 -7.80 -35.61 -4.05
CA GLY A 188 -8.32 -34.28 -3.71
C GLY A 188 -7.88 -33.77 -2.34
N GLY A 189 -8.33 -32.57 -1.99
CA GLY A 189 -7.98 -31.89 -0.75
C GLY A 189 -6.46 -31.84 -0.56
N TYR A 190 -6.00 -32.29 0.59
CA TYR A 190 -4.58 -32.37 0.93
C TYR A 190 -4.04 -33.82 0.92
N ASP A 191 -4.85 -34.79 0.50
CA ASP A 191 -4.57 -36.22 0.62
C ASP A 191 -4.10 -36.87 -0.70
N GLY A 192 -4.05 -36.12 -1.80
CA GLY A 192 -3.62 -36.64 -3.11
C GLY A 192 -2.20 -37.20 -3.08
N TYR A 193 -1.24 -36.38 -2.63
CA TYR A 193 0.16 -36.74 -2.49
C TYR A 193 0.73 -36.29 -1.15
N HIS A 194 1.75 -36.97 -0.62
CA HIS A 194 2.30 -36.61 0.69
C HIS A 194 3.77 -36.98 0.89
N ASN A 195 4.44 -36.29 1.82
CA ASN A 195 5.81 -36.55 2.25
C ASN A 195 6.82 -36.52 1.09
N ILE A 196 6.87 -35.39 0.38
CA ILE A 196 7.70 -35.21 -0.82
C ILE A 196 8.80 -34.20 -0.53
N THR A 197 10.04 -34.54 -0.89
CA THR A 197 11.17 -33.60 -0.83
C THR A 197 11.84 -33.51 -2.20
N ILE A 198 12.04 -32.28 -2.68
CA ILE A 198 12.86 -31.98 -3.85
C ILE A 198 14.00 -31.10 -3.37
N GLU A 199 15.23 -31.63 -3.39
CA GLU A 199 16.41 -30.96 -2.84
C GLU A 199 17.52 -30.81 -3.87
N GLY A 200 17.98 -29.58 -4.06
CA GLY A 200 19.12 -29.27 -4.91
C GLY A 200 18.83 -29.23 -6.41
N GLY A 201 19.89 -28.99 -7.16
CA GLY A 201 19.87 -28.94 -8.62
C GLY A 201 19.59 -27.55 -9.19
N THR A 202 20.10 -27.34 -10.40
CA THR A 202 19.73 -26.21 -11.25
C THR A 202 18.76 -26.68 -12.32
N TRP A 203 17.52 -26.21 -12.28
CA TRP A 203 16.47 -26.51 -13.23
C TRP A 203 16.32 -25.34 -14.19
N ASP A 204 16.95 -25.46 -15.36
CA ASP A 204 16.87 -24.49 -16.43
C ASP A 204 15.66 -24.79 -17.32
N LEU A 205 14.61 -23.99 -17.15
CA LEU A 205 13.38 -24.06 -17.93
C LEU A 205 13.60 -23.64 -19.39
N ASN A 206 14.73 -22.98 -19.68
CA ASN A 206 15.25 -22.74 -21.03
C ASN A 206 14.21 -22.16 -22.01
N TYR A 207 13.45 -21.13 -21.62
CA TYR A 207 12.48 -20.50 -22.53
C TYR A 207 13.00 -20.17 -23.95
N PRO A 208 14.29 -19.85 -24.21
CA PRO A 208 14.75 -19.56 -25.56
C PRO A 208 14.54 -20.69 -26.57
N VAL A 209 14.49 -21.95 -26.12
CA VAL A 209 14.24 -23.11 -27.00
C VAL A 209 12.80 -23.19 -27.49
N VAL A 210 11.87 -22.50 -26.83
CA VAL A 210 10.45 -22.51 -27.20
C VAL A 210 10.25 -21.77 -28.53
N GLU A 211 9.73 -22.48 -29.53
CA GLU A 211 9.54 -21.96 -30.89
C GLU A 211 8.48 -20.84 -30.90
N ASP A 212 7.32 -21.10 -30.28
CA ASP A 212 6.21 -20.14 -30.14
C ASP A 212 6.28 -19.30 -28.86
N LYS A 213 7.49 -18.90 -28.43
CA LYS A 213 7.63 -18.10 -27.19
C LYS A 213 6.93 -16.74 -27.26
N GLU A 214 6.74 -16.18 -28.46
CA GLU A 214 6.01 -14.94 -28.69
C GLU A 214 4.49 -15.10 -28.56
N GLY A 215 3.94 -16.27 -28.92
CA GLY A 215 2.52 -16.58 -28.87
C GLY A 215 1.91 -16.57 -27.46
N THR A 216 0.61 -16.79 -27.35
CA THR A 216 -0.10 -16.73 -26.05
C THR A 216 0.35 -17.83 -25.09
N GLY A 217 0.20 -17.58 -23.79
CA GLY A 217 0.52 -18.55 -22.74
C GLY A 217 2.02 -18.73 -22.47
N GLY A 218 2.29 -19.28 -21.28
CA GLY A 218 3.61 -19.71 -20.81
C GLY A 218 3.60 -21.18 -20.40
N PHE A 219 4.55 -21.59 -19.59
CA PHE A 219 4.54 -22.91 -18.97
C PHE A 219 5.10 -22.88 -17.53
N VAL A 220 4.62 -23.82 -16.73
CA VAL A 220 4.99 -23.94 -15.33
C VAL A 220 6.25 -24.79 -15.19
N GLY A 221 7.17 -24.36 -14.33
CA GLY A 221 8.30 -25.21 -13.93
C GLY A 221 7.80 -26.43 -13.16
N PHE A 222 7.52 -26.24 -11.88
CA PHE A 222 6.99 -27.29 -11.00
C PHE A 222 5.53 -27.02 -10.68
N ARG A 223 4.68 -28.02 -10.89
CA ARG A 223 3.24 -27.94 -10.67
C ARG A 223 2.81 -28.98 -9.65
N ILE A 224 2.45 -28.52 -8.45
CA ILE A 224 2.19 -29.37 -7.29
C ILE A 224 0.77 -29.11 -6.80
N GLY A 225 -0.11 -30.09 -7.00
CA GLY A 225 -1.51 -30.03 -6.58
C GLY A 225 -1.87 -31.12 -5.57
N HIS A 226 -2.91 -30.88 -4.76
CA HIS A 226 -3.48 -31.84 -3.80
C HIS A 226 -2.42 -32.57 -2.97
N ALA A 227 -1.59 -31.83 -2.25
CA ALA A 227 -0.45 -32.42 -1.56
C ALA A 227 -0.26 -31.89 -0.14
N ARG A 228 0.32 -32.72 0.73
CA ARG A 228 0.77 -32.29 2.06
C ARG A 228 2.20 -32.69 2.39
N HIS A 229 2.82 -31.96 3.32
CA HIS A 229 4.21 -32.20 3.74
C HIS A 229 5.18 -32.20 2.55
N VAL A 230 5.21 -31.08 1.82
CA VAL A 230 6.07 -30.90 0.64
C VAL A 230 7.23 -29.97 0.98
N THR A 231 8.45 -30.39 0.69
CA THR A 231 9.66 -29.55 0.84
C THR A 231 10.34 -29.35 -0.50
N VAL A 232 10.53 -28.10 -0.91
CA VAL A 232 11.38 -27.71 -2.06
C VAL A 232 12.54 -26.89 -1.50
N LYS A 233 13.76 -27.43 -1.57
CA LYS A 233 14.91 -26.89 -0.85
C LYS A 233 16.16 -26.77 -1.70
N ASN A 234 16.87 -25.65 -1.59
CA ASN A 234 18.15 -25.42 -2.27
C ASN A 234 18.09 -25.60 -3.80
N VAL A 235 16.92 -25.39 -4.41
CA VAL A 235 16.71 -25.52 -5.86
C VAL A 235 17.00 -24.20 -6.56
N THR A 236 17.72 -24.23 -7.68
CA THR A 236 17.90 -23.05 -8.55
C THR A 236 17.04 -23.19 -9.79
N PHE A 237 16.03 -22.34 -9.95
CA PHE A 237 15.19 -22.26 -11.14
C PHE A 237 15.68 -21.14 -12.07
N LEU A 238 15.84 -21.45 -13.36
CA LEU A 238 16.27 -20.49 -14.38
C LEU A 238 15.29 -20.38 -15.54
N ASN A 239 15.18 -19.18 -16.12
CA ASN A 239 14.65 -18.92 -17.46
C ASN A 239 13.20 -19.38 -17.71
N ASN A 240 12.24 -18.86 -16.93
CA ASN A 240 10.81 -19.10 -17.17
C ASN A 240 10.23 -18.28 -18.35
N LEU A 241 9.24 -18.86 -19.03
CA LEU A 241 8.40 -18.19 -20.03
C LEU A 241 7.00 -17.88 -19.48
N LYS A 242 6.70 -16.59 -19.28
CA LYS A 242 5.33 -16.06 -19.12
C LYS A 242 4.47 -16.64 -17.98
N SER A 243 5.00 -17.49 -17.10
CA SER A 243 4.21 -18.23 -16.12
C SER A 243 5.02 -18.45 -14.83
N HIS A 244 4.75 -19.53 -14.10
CA HIS A 244 5.25 -19.76 -12.75
C HIS A 244 6.48 -20.66 -12.79
N PHE A 245 7.45 -20.38 -11.92
CA PHE A 245 8.53 -21.35 -11.68
C PHE A 245 8.04 -22.49 -10.80
N LEU A 246 7.20 -22.16 -9.80
CA LEU A 246 6.56 -23.10 -8.89
C LEU A 246 5.09 -22.69 -8.71
N GLU A 247 4.17 -23.60 -8.95
CA GLU A 247 2.74 -23.41 -8.75
C GLU A 247 2.26 -24.47 -7.74
N LEU A 248 1.62 -24.01 -6.67
CA LEU A 248 1.02 -24.84 -5.62
C LEU A 248 -0.50 -24.65 -5.64
N ALA A 249 -1.27 -25.72 -5.65
CA ALA A 249 -2.73 -25.64 -5.54
C ALA A 249 -3.30 -26.70 -4.59
N GLY A 250 -4.16 -26.29 -3.65
CA GLY A 250 -4.73 -27.22 -2.67
C GLY A 250 -3.65 -27.97 -1.89
N THR A 251 -2.69 -27.25 -1.31
CA THR A 251 -1.58 -27.86 -0.57
C THR A 251 -1.58 -27.49 0.91
N GLU A 252 -1.09 -28.39 1.77
CA GLU A 252 -0.97 -28.17 3.22
C GLU A 252 0.44 -28.49 3.72
N ASP A 253 1.00 -27.64 4.58
CA ASP A 253 2.33 -27.82 5.18
C ASP A 253 3.42 -27.96 4.10
N VAL A 254 3.65 -26.85 3.41
CA VAL A 254 4.66 -26.74 2.36
C VAL A 254 5.80 -25.84 2.83
N THR A 255 7.05 -26.26 2.59
CA THR A 255 8.25 -25.45 2.83
C THR A 255 9.03 -25.25 1.54
N VAL A 256 9.23 -23.99 1.15
CA VAL A 256 10.12 -23.58 0.06
C VAL A 256 11.26 -22.77 0.66
N THR A 257 12.49 -23.31 0.65
CA THR A 257 13.61 -22.67 1.37
C THR A 257 14.97 -22.78 0.70
N GLY A 258 15.77 -21.72 0.78
CA GLY A 258 17.11 -21.68 0.19
C GLY A 258 17.12 -21.75 -1.34
N CYS A 259 15.96 -21.57 -1.99
CA CYS A 259 15.83 -21.65 -3.44
C CYS A 259 16.17 -20.32 -4.11
N THR A 260 16.57 -20.38 -5.37
CA THR A 260 16.81 -19.21 -6.23
C THR A 260 15.90 -19.27 -7.45
N PHE A 261 15.15 -18.20 -7.71
CA PHE A 261 14.30 -18.03 -8.89
C PHE A 261 14.86 -16.88 -9.72
N ARG A 262 15.36 -17.17 -10.92
CA ARG A 262 16.06 -16.16 -11.73
C ARG A 262 15.72 -16.26 -13.21
N GLY A 263 15.49 -15.10 -13.81
CA GLY A 263 15.36 -14.98 -15.27
C GLY A 263 13.95 -15.31 -15.74
N TYR A 264 13.20 -14.26 -16.01
CA TYR A 264 11.92 -14.31 -16.70
C TYR A 264 12.11 -13.79 -18.12
N TRP A 265 11.27 -14.21 -19.08
CA TRP A 265 11.35 -13.70 -20.45
C TRP A 265 11.30 -12.16 -20.48
N GLN A 266 12.42 -11.54 -20.88
CA GLN A 266 12.67 -10.11 -20.67
C GLN A 266 11.80 -9.19 -21.52
N GLU A 267 11.45 -9.65 -22.72
CA GLU A 267 10.62 -8.90 -23.67
C GLU A 267 9.13 -8.95 -23.29
N TYR A 268 8.76 -9.69 -22.24
CA TYR A 268 7.38 -9.70 -21.79
C TYR A 268 6.98 -8.40 -21.11
N GLU A 269 5.88 -7.83 -21.59
CA GLU A 269 5.29 -6.62 -21.03
C GLU A 269 3.85 -6.81 -20.56
N GLY A 270 3.19 -7.92 -20.93
CA GLY A 270 1.75 -8.14 -20.75
C GLY A 270 1.26 -8.46 -19.33
N GLY A 271 1.95 -8.01 -18.28
CA GLY A 271 1.43 -8.12 -16.90
C GLY A 271 1.78 -9.39 -16.12
N GLY A 272 2.89 -10.06 -16.47
CA GLY A 272 3.34 -11.38 -16.01
C GLY A 272 3.21 -11.81 -14.55
N GLN A 273 3.49 -13.10 -14.38
CA GLN A 273 2.99 -13.93 -13.30
C GLN A 273 3.96 -14.05 -12.11
N GLU A 274 3.43 -14.50 -10.98
CA GLU A 274 4.19 -14.83 -9.77
C GLU A 274 5.18 -15.97 -10.02
N CYS A 275 6.39 -15.86 -9.46
CA CYS A 275 7.37 -16.96 -9.49
C CYS A 275 6.89 -18.17 -8.69
N ILE A 276 6.40 -17.91 -7.48
CA ILE A 276 5.69 -18.89 -6.67
C ILE A 276 4.22 -18.46 -6.61
N GLN A 277 3.37 -19.24 -7.24
CA GLN A 277 1.93 -19.05 -7.20
C GLN A 277 1.28 -20.00 -6.21
N LEU A 278 0.45 -19.47 -5.32
CA LEU A 278 -0.42 -20.22 -4.42
C LEU A 278 -1.84 -20.11 -4.96
N ASP A 279 -2.47 -21.22 -5.29
CA ASP A 279 -3.78 -21.24 -5.94
C ASP A 279 -4.72 -22.27 -5.34
N ALA A 280 -5.93 -22.31 -5.92
CA ALA A 280 -6.97 -23.24 -5.54
C ALA A 280 -7.26 -24.27 -6.65
N CYS A 281 -7.68 -25.47 -6.26
CA CYS A 281 -7.97 -26.54 -7.21
C CYS A 281 -9.35 -26.39 -7.86
N LEU A 282 -9.43 -25.63 -8.96
CA LEU A 282 -10.58 -25.55 -9.85
C LEU A 282 -10.14 -25.81 -11.30
N ASP A 283 -11.06 -26.27 -12.16
CA ASP A 283 -10.78 -26.66 -13.54
C ASP A 283 -10.10 -25.56 -14.37
N TYR A 284 -10.54 -24.31 -14.22
CA TYR A 284 -9.95 -23.18 -14.94
C TYR A 284 -8.81 -22.48 -14.20
N ILE A 285 -8.60 -22.75 -12.90
CA ILE A 285 -7.47 -22.20 -12.13
C ILE A 285 -6.26 -23.14 -12.26
N PHE A 286 -6.49 -24.42 -11.98
CA PHE A 286 -5.47 -25.46 -11.95
C PHE A 286 -5.89 -26.68 -12.79
N PRO A 287 -6.05 -26.52 -14.13
CA PRO A 287 -6.49 -27.59 -15.02
C PRO A 287 -5.53 -28.79 -15.02
N GLY A 288 -6.06 -29.99 -15.24
CA GLY A 288 -5.24 -31.21 -15.32
C GLY A 288 -4.92 -31.84 -13.96
N TYR A 289 -5.62 -31.43 -12.90
CA TYR A 289 -5.47 -31.90 -11.53
C TYR A 289 -6.84 -32.03 -10.82
N GLN A 290 -7.56 -33.09 -11.14
CA GLN A 290 -8.81 -33.46 -10.50
C GLN A 290 -8.59 -34.12 -9.13
N PRO A 291 -9.57 -34.04 -8.21
CA PRO A 291 -10.87 -33.37 -8.33
C PRO A 291 -10.79 -31.84 -8.21
N PHE A 292 -11.69 -31.13 -8.87
CA PHE A 292 -11.79 -29.67 -8.78
C PHE A 292 -12.65 -29.24 -7.59
N ASP A 293 -12.14 -29.48 -6.37
CA ASP A 293 -12.86 -29.34 -5.11
C ASP A 293 -12.72 -27.95 -4.43
N GLY A 294 -11.90 -27.08 -5.02
CA GLY A 294 -11.58 -25.76 -4.52
C GLY A 294 -10.80 -25.76 -3.21
N ALA A 295 -9.98 -26.78 -2.97
CA ALA A 295 -8.96 -26.76 -1.94
C ALA A 295 -7.98 -25.61 -2.20
N VAL A 296 -7.69 -24.82 -1.17
CA VAL A 296 -6.75 -23.69 -1.21
C VAL A 296 -5.44 -24.09 -0.56
N CYS A 297 -4.38 -23.27 -0.68
CA CYS A 297 -3.14 -23.52 0.06
C CYS A 297 -3.23 -23.08 1.53
N GLU A 298 -2.74 -23.92 2.44
CA GLU A 298 -2.67 -23.68 3.88
C GLU A 298 -1.30 -24.05 4.47
N ASN A 299 -0.86 -23.33 5.51
CA ASN A 299 0.37 -23.63 6.25
C ASN A 299 1.64 -23.65 5.35
N VAL A 300 1.81 -22.63 4.51
CA VAL A 300 2.95 -22.54 3.57
C VAL A 300 4.05 -21.63 4.11
N ARG A 301 5.30 -22.10 4.10
CA ARG A 301 6.50 -21.34 4.48
C ARG A 301 7.40 -21.12 3.28
N ILE A 302 7.60 -19.87 2.90
CA ILE A 302 8.51 -19.44 1.83
C ILE A 302 9.60 -18.60 2.50
N THR A 303 10.75 -19.23 2.74
CA THR A 303 11.80 -18.65 3.61
C THR A 303 13.19 -18.68 2.99
N ASP A 304 13.98 -17.65 3.23
CA ASP A 304 15.40 -17.61 2.83
C ASP A 304 15.65 -17.85 1.32
N ASN A 305 14.71 -17.46 0.46
CA ASN A 305 14.82 -17.59 -1.00
C ASN A 305 15.33 -16.31 -1.66
N ILE A 306 15.84 -16.44 -2.90
CA ILE A 306 16.27 -15.33 -3.74
C ILE A 306 15.40 -15.28 -5.00
N PHE A 307 14.81 -14.12 -5.30
CA PHE A 307 14.07 -13.82 -6.52
C PHE A 307 14.80 -12.72 -7.28
N GLU A 308 15.20 -12.95 -8.53
CA GLU A 308 16.04 -12.00 -9.26
C GLU A 308 15.70 -11.88 -10.74
N ASN A 309 15.47 -10.64 -11.21
CA ASN A 309 15.12 -10.34 -12.60
C ASN A 309 13.86 -11.10 -13.04
N VAL A 310 12.81 -10.97 -12.23
CA VAL A 310 11.52 -11.65 -12.39
C VAL A 310 10.37 -10.65 -12.54
N PHE A 311 9.22 -11.10 -13.04
CA PHE A 311 8.07 -10.22 -13.24
C PHE A 311 7.34 -9.93 -11.93
N ALA A 312 6.89 -10.97 -11.23
CA ALA A 312 6.34 -10.90 -9.88
C ALA A 312 6.95 -12.00 -8.99
N GLY A 313 7.01 -11.76 -7.67
CA GLY A 313 7.67 -12.66 -6.72
C GLY A 313 6.75 -13.79 -6.24
N VAL A 314 6.06 -13.59 -5.12
CA VAL A 314 5.21 -14.59 -4.47
C VAL A 314 3.78 -14.07 -4.36
N GLY A 315 2.79 -14.91 -4.60
CA GLY A 315 1.41 -14.55 -4.31
C GLY A 315 0.38 -15.50 -4.90
N SER A 316 -0.84 -15.02 -4.98
CA SER A 316 -1.96 -15.71 -5.61
C SER A 316 -2.55 -14.83 -6.70
N HIS A 317 -2.90 -15.42 -7.82
CA HIS A 317 -3.49 -14.70 -8.94
C HIS A 317 -5.00 -14.94 -9.06
N SER A 318 -5.45 -16.08 -8.54
CA SER A 318 -6.85 -16.45 -8.41
C SER A 318 -7.24 -16.63 -6.95
N MET A 319 -8.54 -16.57 -6.69
CA MET A 319 -9.08 -16.80 -5.36
C MET A 319 -10.49 -17.40 -5.42
N ILE A 320 -10.86 -18.12 -4.37
CA ILE A 320 -12.23 -18.59 -4.16
C ILE A 320 -12.90 -17.72 -3.10
N TYR A 321 -14.08 -17.22 -3.43
CA TYR A 321 -14.93 -16.44 -2.55
C TYR A 321 -15.26 -17.26 -1.29
N ASP A 322 -15.05 -16.63 -0.14
CA ASP A 322 -15.22 -17.16 1.21
C ASP A 322 -14.29 -18.34 1.58
N ARG A 323 -13.24 -18.59 0.78
CA ARG A 323 -12.19 -19.57 1.08
C ARG A 323 -10.81 -18.92 0.98
N PRO A 324 -10.32 -18.28 2.06
CA PRO A 324 -9.02 -17.62 2.04
C PRO A 324 -7.86 -18.62 2.17
N TYR A 325 -6.72 -18.27 1.59
CA TYR A 325 -5.44 -18.93 1.86
C TYR A 325 -5.00 -18.62 3.29
N ARG A 326 -4.51 -19.62 4.04
CA ARG A 326 -4.31 -19.47 5.49
C ARG A 326 -2.89 -19.80 5.93
N ASN A 327 -2.39 -19.01 6.88
CA ASN A 327 -1.10 -19.25 7.53
C ASN A 327 0.06 -19.34 6.53
N ILE A 328 0.15 -18.35 5.66
CA ILE A 328 1.22 -18.21 4.67
C ILE A 328 2.31 -17.31 5.26
N VAL A 329 3.53 -17.83 5.36
CA VAL A 329 4.68 -17.11 5.92
C VAL A 329 5.72 -16.88 4.83
N ILE A 330 5.95 -15.62 4.49
CA ILE A 330 6.95 -15.16 3.52
C ILE A 330 7.99 -14.36 4.29
N GLN A 331 9.09 -15.02 4.68
CA GLN A 331 10.05 -14.45 5.62
C GLN A 331 11.52 -14.59 5.19
N GLY A 332 12.34 -13.57 5.42
CA GLY A 332 13.79 -13.63 5.20
C GLY A 332 14.20 -13.76 3.73
N ASN A 333 13.29 -13.55 2.79
CA ASN A 333 13.58 -13.65 1.37
C ASN A 333 14.22 -12.37 0.83
N THR A 334 14.93 -12.51 -0.29
CA THR A 334 15.52 -11.40 -1.02
C THR A 334 14.92 -11.30 -2.43
N PHE A 335 14.27 -10.19 -2.73
CA PHE A 335 13.73 -9.86 -4.05
C PHE A 335 14.57 -8.77 -4.70
N ARG A 336 15.05 -8.98 -5.93
CA ARG A 336 15.86 -8.02 -6.67
C ARG A 336 15.33 -7.83 -8.08
N ASN A 337 15.15 -6.57 -8.49
CA ASN A 337 14.72 -6.22 -9.85
C ASN A 337 13.40 -6.90 -10.24
N VAL A 338 12.37 -6.74 -9.41
CA VAL A 338 11.03 -7.28 -9.68
C VAL A 338 10.21 -6.24 -10.45
N LYS A 339 9.74 -6.58 -11.66
CA LYS A 339 9.12 -5.59 -12.58
C LYS A 339 7.76 -5.08 -12.09
N LYS A 340 6.88 -5.96 -11.60
CA LYS A 340 5.51 -5.68 -11.12
C LYS A 340 5.47 -5.51 -9.60
N ARG A 341 5.50 -6.62 -8.85
CA ARG A 341 5.34 -6.63 -7.38
C ARG A 341 6.09 -7.80 -6.75
N ALA A 342 6.69 -7.60 -5.58
CA ALA A 342 7.42 -8.65 -4.87
C ALA A 342 6.49 -9.65 -4.18
N VAL A 343 5.46 -9.18 -3.46
CA VAL A 343 4.52 -10.04 -2.75
C VAL A 343 3.07 -9.59 -2.95
N TRP A 344 2.17 -10.53 -3.24
CA TRP A 344 0.72 -10.32 -3.27
C TRP A 344 -0.04 -11.33 -2.40
N CYS A 345 -0.53 -10.86 -1.25
CA CYS A 345 -1.41 -11.60 -0.36
C CYS A 345 -2.88 -11.42 -0.80
N LEU A 346 -3.27 -12.05 -1.91
CA LEU A 346 -4.66 -12.02 -2.39
C LEU A 346 -5.51 -13.04 -1.64
N ASN A 347 -6.50 -12.56 -0.89
CA ASN A 347 -7.43 -13.38 -0.10
C ASN A 347 -6.72 -14.21 0.99
N TYR A 348 -5.69 -13.65 1.63
CA TYR A 348 -4.94 -14.33 2.68
C TYR A 348 -5.53 -14.00 4.05
N VAL A 349 -5.36 -14.93 5.00
CA VAL A 349 -5.66 -14.72 6.41
C VAL A 349 -4.58 -15.34 7.30
N ASP A 350 -4.42 -14.81 8.51
CA ASP A 350 -3.48 -15.29 9.54
C ASP A 350 -2.05 -15.44 9.02
N SER A 351 -1.61 -14.52 8.15
CA SER A 351 -0.39 -14.65 7.35
C SER A 351 0.65 -13.57 7.66
N ALA A 352 1.89 -13.79 7.23
CA ALA A 352 3.03 -12.94 7.57
C ALA A 352 3.95 -12.67 6.37
N VAL A 353 4.30 -11.40 6.16
CA VAL A 353 5.33 -10.95 5.21
C VAL A 353 6.35 -10.15 6.00
N GLU A 354 7.40 -10.83 6.47
CA GLU A 354 8.30 -10.29 7.50
C GLU A 354 9.77 -10.41 7.15
N ASP A 355 10.59 -9.44 7.59
CA ASP A 355 12.05 -9.49 7.51
C ASP A 355 12.63 -9.70 6.10
N ASN A 356 11.89 -9.33 5.05
CA ASN A 356 12.35 -9.48 3.67
C ASN A 356 13.17 -8.26 3.20
N ILE A 357 14.08 -8.51 2.25
CA ILE A 357 14.81 -7.47 1.51
C ILE A 357 14.22 -7.38 0.10
N ILE A 358 13.64 -6.24 -0.25
CA ILE A 358 13.00 -5.98 -1.54
C ILE A 358 13.72 -4.80 -2.20
N GLU A 359 14.56 -5.10 -3.19
CA GLU A 359 15.42 -4.13 -3.87
C GLU A 359 14.95 -3.91 -5.32
N ASN A 360 14.70 -2.65 -5.65
CA ASN A 360 14.35 -2.23 -7.01
C ASN A 360 13.10 -2.97 -7.54
N ALA A 361 12.02 -2.94 -6.76
CA ALA A 361 10.75 -3.54 -7.14
C ALA A 361 9.73 -2.49 -7.59
N GLY A 362 8.92 -2.81 -8.61
CA GLY A 362 7.78 -1.99 -9.02
C GLY A 362 6.78 -1.80 -7.88
N GLY A 363 6.56 -2.82 -7.06
CA GLY A 363 5.72 -2.80 -5.87
C GLY A 363 6.33 -3.70 -4.80
N GLY A 364 6.26 -3.29 -3.54
CA GLY A 364 6.72 -4.12 -2.43
C GLY A 364 5.71 -5.20 -2.08
N VAL A 365 4.80 -4.88 -1.15
CA VAL A 365 3.81 -5.83 -0.62
C VAL A 365 2.39 -5.30 -0.88
N LEU A 366 1.56 -6.11 -1.53
CA LEU A 366 0.13 -5.86 -1.68
C LEU A 366 -0.64 -6.87 -0.82
N VAL A 367 -1.47 -6.37 0.08
CA VAL A 367 -2.44 -7.15 0.84
C VAL A 367 -3.83 -6.78 0.34
N SER A 368 -4.60 -7.76 -0.11
CA SER A 368 -5.94 -7.49 -0.61
C SER A 368 -6.93 -8.62 -0.32
N CYS A 369 -8.08 -8.27 0.23
CA CYS A 369 -9.10 -9.24 0.60
C CYS A 369 -9.81 -9.82 -0.63
N MET A 370 -9.75 -9.13 -1.77
CA MET A 370 -10.46 -9.52 -2.97
C MET A 370 -9.89 -8.85 -4.22
N TYR A 371 -9.86 -9.61 -5.32
CA TYR A 371 -9.64 -9.11 -6.67
C TYR A 371 -10.75 -9.60 -7.59
N PHE A 372 -11.76 -8.76 -7.82
CA PHE A 372 -13.01 -9.15 -8.46
C PHE A 372 -12.86 -9.86 -9.83
N PRO A 373 -11.96 -9.42 -10.75
CA PRO A 373 -11.73 -10.12 -12.01
C PRO A 373 -11.37 -11.61 -11.86
N ASN A 374 -10.54 -11.95 -10.87
CA ASN A 374 -10.12 -13.34 -10.60
C ASN A 374 -10.71 -13.90 -9.30
N THR A 375 -11.88 -13.37 -8.89
CA THR A 375 -12.66 -13.99 -7.83
C THR A 375 -13.63 -15.00 -8.43
N HIS A 376 -13.59 -16.21 -7.87
CA HIS A 376 -14.38 -17.34 -8.30
C HIS A 376 -15.28 -17.83 -7.18
N LEU A 377 -16.36 -18.52 -7.53
CA LEU A 377 -17.30 -19.11 -6.59
C LEU A 377 -17.30 -20.61 -6.79
N MET A 378 -17.41 -21.38 -5.70
CA MET A 378 -17.52 -22.82 -5.80
C MET A 378 -18.79 -23.22 -6.56
N PRO A 379 -18.71 -24.17 -7.52
CA PRO A 379 -19.89 -24.68 -8.20
C PRO A 379 -20.96 -25.16 -7.20
N GLY A 380 -22.22 -24.77 -7.42
CA GLY A 380 -23.34 -25.15 -6.56
C GLY A 380 -23.45 -24.38 -5.24
N THR A 381 -22.57 -23.39 -4.99
CA THR A 381 -22.66 -22.52 -3.80
C THR A 381 -23.26 -21.15 -4.13
N ALA A 382 -23.77 -20.45 -3.12
CA ALA A 382 -24.25 -19.08 -3.24
C ALA A 382 -23.47 -18.16 -2.29
N ALA A 383 -22.96 -17.05 -2.82
CA ALA A 383 -22.27 -16.04 -2.02
C ALA A 383 -23.25 -15.10 -1.31
N GLY A 384 -23.01 -14.84 -0.03
CA GLY A 384 -23.69 -13.78 0.73
C GLY A 384 -22.74 -12.62 1.03
N MET A 385 -23.28 -11.44 1.31
CA MET A 385 -22.49 -10.23 1.60
C MET A 385 -21.50 -10.37 2.77
N ALA A 386 -21.65 -11.35 3.64
CA ALA A 386 -20.71 -11.58 4.74
C ALA A 386 -19.44 -12.34 4.29
N GLY A 387 -19.49 -13.01 3.14
CA GLY A 387 -18.32 -13.71 2.60
C GLY A 387 -17.20 -12.72 2.30
N ASN A 388 -15.95 -13.13 2.54
CA ASN A 388 -14.77 -12.27 2.42
C ASN A 388 -14.74 -11.01 3.31
N HIS A 389 -15.65 -10.88 4.28
CA HIS A 389 -15.55 -9.86 5.35
C HIS A 389 -14.89 -10.44 6.59
N GLN A 390 -13.73 -11.06 6.41
CA GLN A 390 -12.96 -11.66 7.49
C GLN A 390 -11.89 -10.68 7.98
N ASN A 391 -11.52 -10.77 9.25
CA ASN A 391 -10.31 -10.11 9.73
C ASN A 391 -9.12 -10.80 9.08
N ALA A 392 -8.28 -10.06 8.37
CA ALA A 392 -7.12 -10.62 7.69
C ALA A 392 -6.11 -11.22 8.69
N GLY A 393 -5.90 -10.56 9.84
CA GLY A 393 -4.85 -11.00 10.76
C GLY A 393 -3.45 -11.02 10.13
N ILE A 394 -3.20 -10.19 9.10
CA ILE A 394 -1.95 -10.18 8.35
C ILE A 394 -0.94 -9.22 8.97
N SER A 395 0.30 -9.66 9.05
CA SER A 395 1.44 -8.87 9.48
C SER A 395 2.40 -8.58 8.32
N VAL A 396 2.74 -7.29 8.15
CA VAL A 396 3.77 -6.83 7.20
C VAL A 396 4.82 -6.07 8.01
N LYS A 397 5.90 -6.76 8.40
CA LYS A 397 6.83 -6.23 9.41
C LYS A 397 8.29 -6.27 9.00
N ASN A 398 9.04 -5.25 9.42
CA ASN A 398 10.50 -5.20 9.32
C ASN A 398 11.08 -5.39 7.91
N ASN A 399 10.28 -5.21 6.85
CA ASN A 399 10.78 -5.34 5.48
C ASN A 399 11.61 -4.12 5.09
N GLN A 400 12.66 -4.35 4.30
CA GLN A 400 13.48 -3.31 3.69
C GLN A 400 13.11 -3.19 2.22
N ILE A 401 12.40 -2.12 1.85
CA ILE A 401 11.81 -1.95 0.52
C ILE A 401 12.44 -0.74 -0.19
N SER A 402 12.97 -0.97 -1.38
CA SER A 402 13.40 0.05 -2.32
C SER A 402 12.56 -0.03 -3.58
N ILE A 403 11.67 0.95 -3.76
CA ILE A 403 10.78 1.04 -4.91
C ILE A 403 11.59 1.50 -6.13
N SER A 404 11.45 0.78 -7.24
CA SER A 404 12.10 1.11 -8.50
C SER A 404 11.60 2.43 -9.08
N SER A 405 12.26 2.92 -10.12
CA SER A 405 11.65 3.93 -11.00
C SER A 405 10.45 3.34 -11.73
N VAL A 406 9.52 4.21 -12.11
CA VAL A 406 8.33 3.88 -12.92
C VAL A 406 8.66 2.90 -14.05
N SER A 407 7.99 1.75 -14.02
CA SER A 407 7.99 0.77 -15.10
C SER A 407 6.76 0.96 -16.00
N GLN A 408 6.82 0.40 -17.21
CA GLN A 408 5.64 0.20 -18.04
C GLN A 408 5.22 -1.26 -17.96
N ILE A 409 3.93 -1.48 -17.78
CA ILE A 409 3.30 -2.80 -17.77
C ILE A 409 2.09 -2.70 -18.69
N ASN A 410 2.04 -3.55 -19.72
CA ASN A 410 0.99 -3.59 -20.71
C ASN A 410 0.69 -2.22 -21.35
N GLY A 411 1.73 -1.43 -21.64
CA GLY A 411 1.63 -0.06 -22.16
C GLY A 411 1.20 1.00 -21.13
N ASN A 412 0.80 0.60 -19.92
CA ASN A 412 0.39 1.48 -18.84
C ASN A 412 1.56 1.85 -17.92
N THR A 413 1.47 3.04 -17.33
CA THR A 413 2.45 3.51 -16.33
C THR A 413 2.17 2.83 -15.00
N TRP A 414 3.10 2.00 -14.53
CA TRP A 414 2.99 1.36 -13.21
C TRP A 414 3.43 2.33 -12.11
N ARG A 415 2.50 2.75 -11.25
CA ARG A 415 2.81 3.66 -10.13
C ARG A 415 3.31 2.85 -8.94
N GLY A 416 4.63 2.78 -8.81
CA GLY A 416 5.20 1.96 -7.77
C GLY A 416 4.82 2.35 -6.34
N TYR A 417 4.79 1.37 -5.45
CA TYR A 417 4.41 1.51 -4.05
C TYR A 417 5.26 0.64 -3.13
N GLY A 418 5.41 1.08 -1.88
CA GLY A 418 6.06 0.29 -0.85
C GLY A 418 5.14 -0.80 -0.32
N ILE A 419 4.03 -0.40 0.29
CA ILE A 419 3.03 -1.32 0.85
C ILE A 419 1.62 -0.80 0.52
N GLU A 420 0.73 -1.69 0.07
CA GLU A 420 -0.67 -1.37 -0.19
C GLU A 420 -1.57 -2.36 0.54
N VAL A 421 -2.55 -1.83 1.27
CA VAL A 421 -3.63 -2.56 1.93
C VAL A 421 -4.94 -2.17 1.26
N GLN A 422 -5.59 -3.14 0.63
CA GLN A 422 -6.61 -2.89 -0.38
C GLN A 422 -7.86 -3.75 -0.19
N GLY A 423 -9.00 -3.10 0.06
CA GLY A 423 -10.32 -3.69 -0.16
C GLY A 423 -10.76 -3.63 -1.63
N ALA A 424 -11.98 -4.09 -1.91
CA ALA A 424 -12.57 -4.11 -3.24
C ALA A 424 -13.93 -3.40 -3.29
N TRP A 425 -14.21 -2.76 -4.42
CA TRP A 425 -15.52 -2.22 -4.73
C TRP A 425 -16.09 -2.93 -5.96
N VAL A 426 -17.11 -3.76 -5.73
CA VAL A 426 -17.85 -4.46 -6.80
C VAL A 426 -19.08 -3.64 -7.15
N SER A 427 -18.98 -2.83 -8.20
CA SER A 427 -20.02 -1.87 -8.60
C SER A 427 -20.87 -2.33 -9.78
N ASP A 428 -20.31 -3.12 -10.69
CA ASP A 428 -21.00 -3.62 -11.89
C ASP A 428 -21.91 -4.81 -11.53
N SER A 429 -23.23 -4.55 -11.48
CA SER A 429 -24.22 -5.56 -11.15
C SER A 429 -24.28 -6.73 -12.14
N SER A 430 -23.97 -6.49 -13.42
CA SER A 430 -24.04 -7.51 -14.46
C SER A 430 -22.88 -8.48 -14.33
N LYS A 431 -21.65 -7.96 -14.15
CA LYS A 431 -20.47 -8.81 -13.89
C LYS A 431 -20.60 -9.54 -12.57
N ALA A 432 -21.12 -8.87 -11.53
CA ALA A 432 -21.35 -9.45 -10.22
C ALA A 432 -22.32 -10.64 -10.29
N GLN A 433 -23.46 -10.45 -10.97
CA GLN A 433 -24.45 -11.49 -11.21
C GLN A 433 -23.87 -12.67 -12.01
N ALA A 434 -23.06 -12.41 -13.04
CA ALA A 434 -22.45 -13.45 -13.86
C ALA A 434 -21.49 -14.37 -13.06
N LYS A 435 -20.79 -13.81 -12.06
CA LYS A 435 -19.93 -14.58 -11.14
C LYS A 435 -20.66 -15.11 -9.90
N GLY A 436 -21.94 -14.78 -9.71
CA GLY A 436 -22.68 -15.12 -8.49
C GLY A 436 -22.17 -14.41 -7.23
N ILE A 437 -21.41 -13.32 -7.37
CA ILE A 437 -20.80 -12.55 -6.27
C ILE A 437 -21.63 -11.29 -6.02
N PRO A 438 -21.98 -10.94 -4.77
CA PRO A 438 -22.75 -9.73 -4.48
C PRO A 438 -22.01 -8.42 -4.82
N THR A 439 -22.74 -7.41 -5.29
CA THR A 439 -22.22 -6.04 -5.38
C THR A 439 -22.04 -5.43 -4.01
N GLY A 440 -21.02 -4.59 -3.83
CA GLY A 440 -20.75 -3.95 -2.56
C GLY A 440 -19.31 -3.52 -2.35
N ILE A 441 -19.05 -3.04 -1.15
CA ILE A 441 -17.71 -2.66 -0.68
C ILE A 441 -17.23 -3.76 0.27
N TYR A 442 -16.13 -4.40 -0.10
CA TYR A 442 -15.42 -5.40 0.68
C TYR A 442 -14.19 -4.73 1.28
N LYS A 443 -14.18 -4.56 2.59
CA LYS A 443 -13.09 -3.84 3.27
C LYS A 443 -12.04 -4.80 3.78
N GLU A 444 -10.79 -4.42 3.59
CA GLU A 444 -9.66 -5.12 4.19
C GLU A 444 -9.50 -4.70 5.66
N THR A 445 -9.34 -5.65 6.59
CA THR A 445 -9.34 -5.32 8.02
C THR A 445 -8.27 -6.06 8.82
N GLY A 446 -7.80 -5.41 9.89
CA GLY A 446 -6.86 -5.99 10.86
C GLY A 446 -5.47 -6.33 10.31
N VAL A 447 -5.00 -5.55 9.34
CA VAL A 447 -3.62 -5.60 8.84
C VAL A 447 -2.70 -4.74 9.71
N GLU A 448 -1.55 -5.31 10.08
CA GLU A 448 -0.48 -4.62 10.82
C GLU A 448 0.73 -4.32 9.92
N VAL A 449 0.96 -3.05 9.60
CA VAL A 449 2.14 -2.58 8.85
C VAL A 449 3.13 -1.94 9.83
N LYS A 450 4.16 -2.68 10.27
CA LYS A 450 5.03 -2.22 11.36
C LYS A 450 6.53 -2.30 11.08
N GLY A 451 7.27 -1.25 11.43
CA GLY A 451 8.74 -1.31 11.43
C GLY A 451 9.41 -1.42 10.06
N ASN A 452 8.67 -1.20 8.96
CA ASN A 452 9.23 -1.31 7.61
C ASN A 452 10.07 -0.08 7.24
N MET A 453 11.11 -0.28 6.45
CA MET A 453 11.91 0.78 5.85
C MET A 453 11.59 0.87 4.35
N ILE A 454 11.10 2.02 3.89
CA ILE A 454 10.65 2.22 2.50
C ILE A 454 11.41 3.39 1.87
N THR A 455 12.03 3.15 0.72
CA THR A 455 12.77 4.15 -0.06
C THR A 455 12.40 4.08 -1.54
N GLY A 456 12.83 5.06 -2.35
CA GLY A 456 12.68 5.00 -3.80
C GLY A 456 11.56 5.88 -4.39
N ASN A 457 11.18 5.59 -5.64
CA ASN A 457 10.35 6.43 -6.51
C ASN A 457 8.90 5.93 -6.58
N GLY A 458 8.20 5.93 -5.45
CA GLY A 458 6.82 5.47 -5.39
C GLY A 458 6.02 6.12 -4.29
N ASN A 459 4.77 5.68 -4.16
CA ASN A 459 3.98 5.90 -2.95
C ASN A 459 4.58 5.09 -1.79
N GLY A 460 4.49 5.62 -0.57
CA GLY A 460 4.98 4.90 0.61
C GLY A 460 4.05 3.77 1.02
N ILE A 461 2.99 4.12 1.76
CA ILE A 461 1.99 3.18 2.27
C ILE A 461 0.59 3.66 1.87
N ARG A 462 -0.21 2.78 1.26
CA ARG A 462 -1.61 3.06 0.92
C ARG A 462 -2.56 2.18 1.73
N LEU A 463 -3.64 2.80 2.20
CA LEU A 463 -4.84 2.14 2.68
C LEU A 463 -6.00 2.56 1.77
N TYR A 464 -6.60 1.61 1.07
CA TYR A 464 -7.78 1.81 0.25
C TYR A 464 -8.85 0.82 0.67
N LEU A 465 -10.03 1.31 1.05
CA LEU A 465 -11.10 0.46 1.59
C LEU A 465 -10.60 -0.41 2.75
N ALA A 466 -9.75 0.15 3.62
CA ALA A 466 -9.15 -0.58 4.73
C ALA A 466 -9.59 -0.01 6.08
N ASP A 467 -10.11 -0.86 6.96
CA ASP A 467 -10.63 -0.44 8.26
C ASP A 467 -9.89 -1.12 9.42
N GLY A 468 -9.71 -0.39 10.52
CA GLY A 468 -9.14 -0.95 11.75
C GLY A 468 -7.69 -1.45 11.61
N CYS A 469 -6.95 -0.99 10.60
CA CYS A 469 -5.56 -1.36 10.37
C CYS A 469 -4.60 -0.47 11.18
N THR A 470 -3.40 -0.98 11.43
CA THR A 470 -2.34 -0.26 12.16
C THR A 470 -1.12 -0.05 11.28
N VAL A 471 -0.68 1.20 11.15
CA VAL A 471 0.58 1.59 10.48
C VAL A 471 1.48 2.24 11.52
N GLU A 472 2.47 1.49 12.01
CA GLU A 472 3.28 1.90 13.17
C GLU A 472 4.80 1.79 12.95
N ASN A 473 5.56 2.76 13.44
CA ASN A 473 7.04 2.70 13.46
C ASN A 473 7.72 2.53 12.09
N ASN A 474 7.07 2.88 10.98
CA ASN A 474 7.66 2.76 9.65
C ASN A 474 8.56 3.97 9.31
N GLN A 475 9.62 3.72 8.54
CA GLN A 475 10.57 4.74 8.09
C GLN A 475 10.51 4.91 6.58
N LEU A 476 9.87 5.98 6.12
CA LEU A 476 9.68 6.33 4.71
C LEU A 476 10.64 7.46 4.31
N LYS A 477 11.58 7.15 3.43
CA LYS A 477 12.49 8.11 2.79
C LYS A 477 12.34 8.03 1.28
N LEU A 478 11.25 8.62 0.81
CA LEU A 478 10.84 8.60 -0.59
C LEU A 478 11.60 9.62 -1.43
N GLN A 479 11.51 9.47 -2.74
CA GLN A 479 12.04 10.40 -3.73
C GLN A 479 10.88 10.98 -4.55
N LYS A 480 11.03 12.24 -4.97
CA LYS A 480 10.00 12.93 -5.76
C LYS A 480 10.00 12.38 -7.17
N THR A 481 8.85 11.97 -7.66
CA THR A 481 8.73 11.42 -9.02
C THR A 481 8.41 12.53 -10.04
N ALA A 482 8.91 12.37 -11.26
CA ALA A 482 8.56 13.27 -12.37
C ALA A 482 7.16 12.91 -12.93
N SER A 483 6.89 11.61 -13.06
CA SER A 483 5.73 11.06 -13.78
C SER A 483 4.40 11.12 -13.03
N PHE A 484 4.40 11.17 -11.70
CA PHE A 484 3.18 11.33 -10.90
C PHE A 484 3.45 12.11 -9.62
N SER A 485 2.43 12.27 -8.76
CA SER A 485 2.52 13.03 -7.52
C SER A 485 2.50 12.08 -6.32
N ASN A 486 3.66 11.53 -5.96
CA ASN A 486 3.73 10.49 -4.93
C ASN A 486 3.43 11.00 -3.51
N MET A 487 2.81 10.13 -2.73
CA MET A 487 2.37 10.34 -1.35
C MET A 487 3.23 9.55 -0.36
N GLY A 488 3.26 10.02 0.90
CA GLY A 488 3.87 9.30 2.01
C GLY A 488 3.00 8.14 2.49
N ILE A 489 2.03 8.45 3.35
CA ILE A 489 0.98 7.53 3.80
C ILE A 489 -0.37 8.11 3.39
N TYR A 490 -1.24 7.35 2.74
CA TYR A 490 -2.56 7.85 2.39
C TYR A 490 -3.67 6.84 2.57
N LEU A 491 -4.83 7.37 2.98
CA LEU A 491 -6.03 6.65 3.35
C LEU A 491 -7.17 7.11 2.45
N SER A 492 -7.83 6.15 1.83
CA SER A 492 -8.90 6.38 0.86
C SER A 492 -10.07 5.47 1.22
N ALA A 493 -11.22 6.06 1.54
CA ALA A 493 -12.38 5.32 2.03
C ALA A 493 -12.08 4.32 3.17
N SER A 494 -11.20 4.73 4.08
CA SER A 494 -10.54 3.88 5.06
C SER A 494 -10.73 4.46 6.45
N SER A 495 -11.31 3.71 7.39
CA SER A 495 -11.80 4.24 8.68
C SER A 495 -11.21 3.51 9.88
N LYS A 496 -11.17 4.19 11.04
CA LYS A 496 -10.73 3.61 12.33
C LYS A 496 -9.29 3.08 12.32
N ASN A 497 -8.45 3.58 11.41
CA ASN A 497 -7.05 3.17 11.32
C ASN A 497 -6.18 3.97 12.30
N VAL A 498 -5.07 3.36 12.73
CA VAL A 498 -4.08 3.99 13.60
C VAL A 498 -2.76 4.16 12.85
N ILE A 499 -2.39 5.41 12.57
CA ILE A 499 -1.15 5.82 11.91
C ILE A 499 -0.25 6.46 12.95
N LYS A 500 0.71 5.70 13.50
CA LYS A 500 1.45 6.12 14.70
C LYS A 500 2.96 5.94 14.60
N ASP A 501 3.72 6.87 15.17
CA ASP A 501 5.19 6.79 15.31
C ASP A 501 5.96 6.60 13.98
N ASN A 502 5.36 6.94 12.83
CA ASN A 502 6.02 6.83 11.52
C ASN A 502 6.92 8.04 11.26
N GLN A 503 8.01 7.81 10.52
CA GLN A 503 8.89 8.86 10.00
C GLN A 503 8.68 8.97 8.48
N VAL A 504 8.17 10.10 8.00
CA VAL A 504 7.82 10.28 6.58
C VAL A 504 8.59 11.46 5.99
N SER A 505 9.26 11.22 4.87
CA SER A 505 10.02 12.25 4.16
C SER A 505 10.12 12.03 2.66
N GLY A 506 10.36 13.12 1.93
CA GLY A 506 10.84 13.11 0.55
C GLY A 506 9.79 12.92 -0.56
N CYS A 507 8.52 12.66 -0.22
CA CYS A 507 7.45 12.60 -1.23
C CYS A 507 7.15 13.98 -1.85
N LYS A 508 6.56 13.96 -3.06
CA LYS A 508 6.27 15.16 -3.85
C LYS A 508 5.06 15.93 -3.34
N ASN A 509 4.03 15.24 -2.86
CA ASN A 509 2.78 15.87 -2.45
C ASN A 509 2.58 15.84 -0.93
N VAL A 510 1.70 14.99 -0.38
CA VAL A 510 1.33 15.03 1.03
C VAL A 510 2.10 13.96 1.83
N GLY A 511 2.50 14.32 3.06
CA GLY A 511 3.13 13.39 3.99
C GLY A 511 2.15 12.33 4.49
N ILE A 512 1.03 12.75 5.11
CA ILE A 512 -0.08 11.87 5.50
C ILE A 512 -1.41 12.46 5.00
N TYR A 513 -2.19 11.68 4.26
CA TYR A 513 -3.42 12.13 3.59
C TYR A 513 -4.62 11.22 3.88
N ALA A 514 -5.79 11.77 4.17
CA ALA A 514 -7.05 11.02 4.21
C ALA A 514 -8.16 11.76 3.45
N TYR A 515 -9.02 11.01 2.75
CA TYR A 515 -10.15 11.51 1.97
C TYR A 515 -11.22 10.43 1.70
N ASP A 516 -12.34 10.82 1.11
CA ASP A 516 -13.53 10.01 0.83
C ASP A 516 -13.44 9.03 -0.37
N GLY A 517 -12.24 8.75 -0.87
CA GLY A 517 -12.07 7.88 -2.03
C GLY A 517 -12.57 8.45 -3.36
N GLY A 518 -12.81 9.76 -3.43
CA GLY A 518 -13.10 10.46 -4.67
C GLY A 518 -14.43 10.01 -5.27
N LYS A 519 -14.41 9.41 -6.46
CA LYS A 519 -15.60 8.86 -7.15
C LYS A 519 -16.41 7.90 -6.28
N LEU A 520 -15.75 7.17 -5.37
CA LEU A 520 -16.41 6.25 -4.47
C LEU A 520 -17.27 6.98 -3.41
N GLY A 521 -16.89 8.20 -3.01
CA GLY A 521 -17.60 9.01 -2.00
C GLY A 521 -17.77 8.34 -0.63
N THR A 522 -16.94 7.34 -0.32
CA THR A 522 -16.99 6.61 0.95
C THR A 522 -16.01 7.24 1.94
N PRO A 523 -16.47 7.67 3.13
CA PRO A 523 -15.64 8.48 4.02
C PRO A 523 -14.49 7.70 4.67
N SER A 524 -13.47 8.45 5.10
CA SER A 524 -12.31 7.97 5.87
C SER A 524 -12.41 8.46 7.33
N THR A 525 -13.35 7.92 8.10
CA THR A 525 -13.69 8.45 9.42
C THR A 525 -12.87 7.86 10.57
N GLU A 526 -12.84 8.56 11.70
CA GLU A 526 -12.33 8.05 12.99
C GLU A 526 -10.87 7.58 12.94
N ASN A 527 -10.08 8.04 11.97
CA ASN A 527 -8.66 7.70 11.86
C ASN A 527 -7.82 8.49 12.87
N GLN A 528 -6.77 7.85 13.38
CA GLN A 528 -5.86 8.42 14.36
C GLN A 528 -4.47 8.59 13.77
N VAL A 529 -4.00 9.84 13.64
CA VAL A 529 -2.65 10.18 13.18
C VAL A 529 -1.86 10.74 14.36
N LEU A 530 -1.05 9.87 14.98
CA LEU A 530 -0.46 10.08 16.30
C LEU A 530 1.07 10.06 16.26
N ASP A 531 1.72 11.02 16.91
CA ASP A 531 3.16 10.95 17.24
C ASP A 531 4.12 10.81 16.02
N ASN A 532 3.64 11.02 14.79
CA ASN A 532 4.45 10.88 13.56
C ASN A 532 5.44 12.05 13.40
N VAL A 533 6.54 11.79 12.69
CA VAL A 533 7.55 12.79 12.30
C VAL A 533 7.53 12.96 10.79
N ILE A 534 7.18 14.16 10.33
CA ILE A 534 7.01 14.46 8.90
C ILE A 534 7.97 15.59 8.51
N SER A 535 8.77 15.39 7.47
CA SER A 535 9.79 16.36 7.07
C SER A 535 10.12 16.35 5.58
N GLY A 536 10.58 17.47 5.02
CA GLY A 536 11.12 17.49 3.65
C GLY A 536 10.11 17.18 2.52
N ILE A 537 8.82 17.31 2.82
CA ILE A 537 7.71 17.05 1.90
C ILE A 537 7.57 18.19 0.86
N GLY A 538 7.04 17.88 -0.33
CA GLY A 538 6.82 18.87 -1.40
C GLY A 538 5.47 19.60 -1.37
N GLY A 539 4.49 19.09 -0.63
CA GLY A 539 3.16 19.68 -0.39
C GLY A 539 2.85 19.82 1.11
N ASP A 540 1.63 19.45 1.51
CA ASP A 540 1.19 19.58 2.90
C ASP A 540 1.76 18.48 3.81
N GLY A 541 1.99 18.81 5.08
CA GLY A 541 2.49 17.81 6.04
C GLY A 541 1.46 16.72 6.31
N ILE A 542 0.29 17.14 6.81
CA ILE A 542 -0.89 16.29 7.02
C ILE A 542 -2.10 16.97 6.38
N LEU A 543 -2.89 16.23 5.61
CA LEU A 543 -4.15 16.68 5.02
C LEU A 543 -5.27 15.70 5.38
N MET A 544 -6.32 16.21 6.02
CA MET A 544 -7.60 15.51 6.12
C MET A 544 -8.60 16.28 5.27
N GLU A 545 -8.97 15.69 4.15
CA GLU A 545 -9.93 16.24 3.20
C GLU A 545 -11.31 15.57 3.38
N ASN A 546 -12.32 16.14 2.72
CA ASN A 546 -13.73 15.73 2.66
C ASN A 546 -13.97 14.26 3.05
N GLY A 547 -14.91 14.07 3.97
CA GLY A 547 -15.27 12.75 4.47
C GLY A 547 -14.29 12.16 5.49
N SER A 548 -13.32 12.93 5.99
CA SER A 548 -12.42 12.48 7.07
C SER A 548 -12.94 12.80 8.48
N ASP A 549 -14.24 12.60 8.72
CA ASP A 549 -14.90 13.03 9.95
C ASP A 549 -14.41 12.31 11.21
N GLY A 550 -14.41 13.01 12.34
CA GLY A 550 -14.05 12.45 13.65
C GLY A 550 -12.57 12.08 13.82
N CYS A 551 -11.70 12.41 12.85
CA CYS A 551 -10.29 12.05 12.90
C CYS A 551 -9.50 12.80 14.01
N GLU A 552 -8.51 12.13 14.59
CA GLU A 552 -7.57 12.71 15.55
C GLU A 552 -6.18 12.91 14.90
N VAL A 553 -5.70 14.15 14.87
CA VAL A 553 -4.33 14.52 14.47
C VAL A 553 -3.61 15.04 15.71
N SER A 554 -2.76 14.21 16.33
CA SER A 554 -2.26 14.47 17.68
C SER A 554 -0.78 14.21 17.83
N ARG A 555 -0.09 15.12 18.54
CA ARG A 555 1.33 14.98 18.94
C ARG A 555 2.34 14.78 17.80
N ASN A 556 1.96 15.05 16.55
CA ASN A 556 2.85 14.94 15.41
C ASN A 556 3.90 16.07 15.40
N ARG A 557 5.09 15.77 14.88
CA ARG A 557 6.18 16.74 14.65
C ARG A 557 6.34 16.95 13.15
N ILE A 558 5.95 18.13 12.69
CA ILE A 558 5.89 18.47 11.27
C ILE A 558 6.88 19.59 10.97
N SER A 559 7.77 19.30 10.04
CA SER A 559 8.71 20.24 9.42
C SER A 559 8.55 20.17 7.89
N SER A 560 7.32 20.41 7.43
CA SER A 560 6.97 20.27 6.02
C SER A 560 7.52 21.42 5.16
N GLY A 561 7.97 21.09 3.95
CA GLY A 561 8.43 22.01 2.94
C GLY A 561 7.29 22.43 1.99
N LYS A 562 7.44 23.61 1.38
CA LYS A 562 6.61 24.17 0.30
C LYS A 562 5.12 24.51 0.55
N LYS A 563 4.30 23.77 1.33
CA LYS A 563 2.90 24.19 1.65
C LYS A 563 2.63 24.34 3.16
N ASN A 564 1.49 23.85 3.67
CA ASN A 564 1.04 24.00 5.06
C ASN A 564 1.57 22.87 5.96
N GLY A 565 1.49 23.06 7.27
CA GLY A 565 1.79 22.02 8.24
C GLY A 565 0.68 20.97 8.34
N ILE A 566 -0.51 21.40 8.77
CA ILE A 566 -1.71 20.57 8.91
C ILE A 566 -2.87 21.27 8.21
N VAL A 567 -3.63 20.54 7.41
CA VAL A 567 -4.83 21.00 6.73
C VAL A 567 -6.02 20.12 7.14
N LEU A 568 -7.12 20.76 7.54
CA LEU A 568 -8.44 20.13 7.64
C LEU A 568 -9.39 20.86 6.68
N TRP A 569 -10.03 20.10 5.81
CA TRP A 569 -10.99 20.63 4.85
C TRP A 569 -12.22 19.72 4.77
N GLY A 570 -13.41 20.31 4.98
CA GLY A 570 -14.69 19.60 4.82
C GLY A 570 -14.86 18.33 5.68
N SER A 571 -14.15 18.25 6.81
CA SER A 571 -14.13 17.09 7.71
C SER A 571 -14.54 17.47 9.12
N GLU A 572 -15.75 17.09 9.52
CA GLU A 572 -16.38 17.48 10.78
C GLU A 572 -15.75 16.79 12.00
N GLU A 573 -15.94 17.40 13.17
CA GLU A 573 -15.60 16.87 14.50
C GLU A 573 -14.13 16.47 14.72
N CYS A 574 -13.25 16.88 13.81
CA CYS A 574 -11.83 16.57 13.86
C CYS A 574 -11.09 17.26 15.01
N GLN A 575 -10.06 16.57 15.52
CA GLN A 575 -9.24 17.03 16.63
C GLN A 575 -7.79 17.26 16.18
N ILE A 576 -7.28 18.49 16.31
CA ILE A 576 -5.87 18.84 16.10
C ILE A 576 -5.26 19.21 17.45
N THR A 577 -4.53 18.30 18.07
CA THR A 577 -4.04 18.50 19.44
C THR A 577 -2.55 18.25 19.65
N ALA A 578 -1.90 19.12 20.43
CA ALA A 578 -0.51 18.94 20.86
C ALA A 578 0.54 18.76 19.74
N ASN A 579 0.24 19.15 18.50
CA ASN A 579 1.18 19.04 17.38
C ASN A 579 2.26 20.12 17.45
N GLN A 580 3.44 19.80 16.91
CA GLN A 580 4.55 20.73 16.73
C GLN A 580 4.79 20.97 15.25
N VAL A 581 4.48 22.19 14.78
CA VAL A 581 4.64 22.58 13.38
C VAL A 581 5.73 23.63 13.26
N LYS A 582 6.66 23.45 12.32
CA LYS A 582 7.78 24.38 12.11
C LYS A 582 8.13 24.57 10.63
N GLY A 583 8.42 25.81 10.25
CA GLY A 583 9.17 26.10 9.01
C GLY A 583 8.38 25.93 7.71
N CYS A 584 7.07 25.76 7.77
CA CYS A 584 6.20 25.65 6.61
C CYS A 584 6.18 26.95 5.78
N MET A 585 6.05 26.83 4.45
CA MET A 585 6.04 27.97 3.52
C MET A 585 4.70 28.70 3.49
N LEU A 586 3.61 28.01 3.83
CA LEU A 586 2.29 28.60 4.03
C LEU A 586 1.92 28.58 5.52
N ASP A 587 0.71 28.20 5.86
CA ASP A 587 0.19 28.28 7.22
C ASP A 587 0.67 27.10 8.08
N GLY A 588 0.73 27.31 9.40
CA GLY A 588 1.03 26.21 10.32
C GLY A 588 -0.11 25.21 10.40
N ILE A 589 -1.32 25.71 10.63
CA ILE A 589 -2.57 24.94 10.63
C ILE A 589 -3.59 25.70 9.79
N TYR A 590 -4.20 25.02 8.82
CA TYR A 590 -5.28 25.52 7.98
C TYR A 590 -6.55 24.71 8.23
N VAL A 591 -7.67 25.39 8.44
CA VAL A 591 -8.97 24.78 8.74
C VAL A 591 -10.05 25.51 7.95
N GLU A 592 -10.79 24.79 7.11
CA GLU A 592 -11.86 25.37 6.28
C GLU A 592 -13.08 24.45 6.17
N ASN A 593 -14.27 25.06 6.19
CA ASN A 593 -15.57 24.39 6.06
C ASN A 593 -15.76 23.24 7.07
N ILE A 594 -15.40 23.46 8.33
CA ILE A 594 -15.48 22.41 9.36
C ILE A 594 -16.62 22.65 10.36
N GLY A 595 -17.40 21.61 10.61
CA GLY A 595 -18.30 21.49 11.77
C GLY A 595 -17.53 21.07 13.04
N ASN A 596 -17.60 21.88 14.10
CA ASN A 596 -17.19 21.52 15.46
C ASN A 596 -15.71 21.05 15.68
N ALA A 597 -14.72 21.63 14.99
CA ALA A 597 -13.32 21.26 15.19
C ALA A 597 -12.75 21.60 16.60
N VAL A 598 -11.78 20.80 17.05
CA VAL A 598 -10.99 21.03 18.28
C VAL A 598 -9.53 21.33 17.92
N ILE A 599 -9.09 22.57 18.13
CA ILE A 599 -7.71 23.02 17.89
C ILE A 599 -7.06 23.41 19.21
N LYS A 600 -6.27 22.50 19.80
CA LYS A 600 -5.83 22.61 21.19
C LYS A 600 -4.34 22.36 21.40
N SER A 601 -3.68 23.23 22.16
CA SER A 601 -2.31 23.02 22.65
C SER A 601 -1.25 22.80 21.56
N ASN A 602 -1.50 23.24 20.32
CA ASN A 602 -0.52 23.12 19.24
C ASN A 602 0.58 24.17 19.38
N ARG A 603 1.80 23.82 18.96
CA ARG A 603 2.96 24.71 18.92
C ARG A 603 3.38 24.94 17.47
N ILE A 604 3.19 26.16 16.98
CA ILE A 604 3.54 26.57 15.63
C ILE A 604 4.72 27.56 15.70
N THR A 605 5.79 27.31 14.94
CA THR A 605 7.00 28.13 14.97
C THR A 605 7.55 28.46 13.58
N ASN A 606 7.91 29.73 13.35
CA ASN A 606 8.65 30.19 12.18
C ASN A 606 8.04 29.76 10.82
N VAL A 607 6.72 29.88 10.68
CA VAL A 607 6.01 29.63 9.41
C VAL A 607 5.92 30.90 8.57
N ASN A 608 5.93 30.79 7.25
CA ASN A 608 5.91 31.93 6.33
C ASN A 608 4.49 32.50 6.10
N GLY A 609 3.46 31.71 6.36
CA GLY A 609 2.06 32.14 6.39
C GLY A 609 1.63 32.64 7.76
N ARG A 610 0.39 32.33 8.10
CA ARG A 610 -0.26 32.53 9.40
C ARG A 610 0.07 31.36 10.32
N GLY A 611 -0.03 31.58 11.63
CA GLY A 611 0.14 30.49 12.58
C GLY A 611 -0.97 29.46 12.47
N ILE A 612 -2.20 29.92 12.68
CA ILE A 612 -3.43 29.13 12.54
C ILE A 612 -4.45 29.95 11.74
N GLN A 613 -5.00 29.36 10.69
CA GLN A 613 -6.06 29.91 9.85
C GLN A 613 -7.34 29.09 10.01
N VAL A 614 -8.45 29.77 10.25
CA VAL A 614 -9.80 29.17 10.37
C VAL A 614 -10.76 29.95 9.48
N ILE A 615 -11.37 29.30 8.49
CA ILE A 615 -12.31 29.92 7.53
C ILE A 615 -13.63 29.15 7.55
N ALA A 616 -14.75 29.86 7.49
CA ALA A 616 -16.08 29.26 7.26
C ALA A 616 -16.38 28.05 8.18
N SER A 617 -15.88 28.08 9.42
CA SER A 617 -15.88 26.92 10.30
C SER A 617 -16.50 27.21 11.66
N GLN A 618 -16.96 26.15 12.31
CA GLN A 618 -17.34 26.14 13.72
C GLN A 618 -16.26 25.40 14.51
N THR A 619 -15.76 26.00 15.58
CA THR A 619 -14.79 25.34 16.47
C THR A 619 -15.33 25.27 17.88
N GLY A 620 -15.34 24.06 18.44
CA GLY A 620 -15.66 23.83 19.85
C GLY A 620 -14.58 24.36 20.78
N LYS A 621 -13.31 24.30 20.33
CA LYS A 621 -12.14 24.75 21.10
C LYS A 621 -11.07 25.35 20.19
N LEU A 622 -10.70 26.60 20.43
CA LEU A 622 -9.46 27.20 19.93
C LEU A 622 -8.64 27.61 21.15
N TYR A 623 -7.93 26.64 21.73
CA TYR A 623 -7.49 26.72 23.12
C TYR A 623 -6.00 26.44 23.31
N GLY A 624 -5.30 27.34 24.00
CA GLY A 624 -3.96 27.06 24.50
C GLY A 624 -2.88 26.88 23.43
N ASN A 625 -3.13 27.29 22.19
CA ASN A 625 -2.15 27.18 21.12
C ASN A 625 -1.04 28.23 21.28
N ALA A 626 0.20 27.87 20.93
CA ALA A 626 1.36 28.74 20.98
C ALA A 626 1.89 28.96 19.57
N VAL A 627 1.76 30.19 19.05
CA VAL A 627 2.29 30.59 17.75
C VAL A 627 3.43 31.57 17.96
N THR A 628 4.61 31.26 17.41
CA THR A 628 5.78 32.13 17.48
C THR A 628 6.43 32.33 16.12
N GLY A 629 6.67 33.58 15.72
CA GLY A 629 7.48 33.88 14.54
C GLY A 629 6.80 33.59 13.20
N SER A 630 5.47 33.56 13.11
CA SER A 630 4.80 33.52 11.81
C SER A 630 5.05 34.83 11.05
N ARG A 631 5.23 34.82 9.72
CA ARG A 631 5.42 36.08 8.97
C ARG A 631 4.12 36.88 8.83
N LYS A 632 2.96 36.23 8.83
CA LYS A 632 1.64 36.89 8.88
C LYS A 632 1.15 37.04 10.33
N CYS A 633 -0.15 37.03 10.58
CA CYS A 633 -0.68 37.08 11.95
C CYS A 633 -0.55 35.72 12.65
N GLY A 634 -0.72 35.72 13.96
CA GLY A 634 -0.69 34.48 14.74
C GLY A 634 -1.95 33.65 14.52
N LEU A 635 -3.11 34.29 14.64
CA LEU A 635 -4.42 33.70 14.33
C LEU A 635 -5.09 34.52 13.23
N TYR A 636 -5.63 33.83 12.23
CA TYR A 636 -6.49 34.39 11.21
C TYR A 636 -7.84 33.66 11.25
N VAL A 637 -8.92 34.39 11.45
CA VAL A 637 -10.27 33.80 11.54
C VAL A 637 -11.23 34.61 10.67
N SER A 638 -11.87 33.97 9.69
CA SER A 638 -12.85 34.61 8.82
C SER A 638 -14.12 33.77 8.70
N ARG A 639 -15.29 34.42 8.66
CA ARG A 639 -16.60 33.77 8.48
C ARG A 639 -16.85 32.60 9.46
N SER A 640 -16.37 32.68 10.69
CA SER A 640 -16.32 31.52 11.61
C SER A 640 -16.95 31.78 12.98
N LYS A 641 -17.38 30.71 13.64
CA LYS A 641 -17.93 30.72 15.01
C LYS A 641 -17.00 29.98 15.96
N ILE A 642 -16.45 30.69 16.93
CA ILE A 642 -15.46 30.14 17.87
C ILE A 642 -16.03 30.11 19.30
N SER A 643 -16.52 28.96 19.78
CA SER A 643 -17.16 28.88 21.11
C SER A 643 -16.15 28.77 22.27
N GLY A 644 -14.98 28.18 22.03
CA GLY A 644 -13.96 27.89 23.06
C GLY A 644 -12.64 28.65 22.96
N ASN A 645 -12.64 29.90 22.47
CA ASN A 645 -11.42 30.72 22.32
C ASN A 645 -10.81 31.10 23.69
N LYS A 646 -9.64 30.57 24.04
CA LYS A 646 -8.96 30.95 25.28
C LYS A 646 -7.48 30.61 25.29
N LYS A 647 -6.69 31.36 26.07
CA LYS A 647 -5.30 31.04 26.44
C LYS A 647 -4.32 30.85 25.27
N ASN A 648 -4.63 31.32 24.07
CA ASN A 648 -3.67 31.28 22.95
C ASN A 648 -2.52 32.28 23.20
N ARG A 649 -1.28 31.90 22.88
CA ARG A 649 -0.06 32.70 23.06
C ARG A 649 0.55 33.02 21.70
N LEU A 650 0.65 34.31 21.37
CA LEU A 650 1.01 34.80 20.04
C LEU A 650 2.22 35.73 20.15
N GLU A 651 3.39 35.28 19.71
CA GLU A 651 4.65 35.98 19.95
C GLU A 651 5.43 36.24 18.66
N ASN A 652 5.96 37.46 18.51
CA ASN A 652 6.91 37.84 17.44
C ASN A 652 6.40 37.53 16.01
N ASN A 653 5.09 37.61 15.77
CA ASN A 653 4.52 37.42 14.43
C ASN A 653 4.62 38.72 13.61
N GLY A 654 4.77 38.60 12.28
CA GLY A 654 5.15 39.70 11.39
C GLY A 654 4.03 40.69 11.04
N SER A 655 2.76 40.29 11.21
CA SER A 655 1.62 41.19 10.98
C SER A 655 1.46 42.25 12.09
N THR A 656 0.83 43.37 11.74
CA THR A 656 0.35 44.35 12.74
C THR A 656 -0.78 43.79 13.62
N TYR A 657 -1.39 42.68 13.22
CA TYR A 657 -2.38 41.93 14.00
C TYR A 657 -1.73 40.70 14.65
N ALA A 658 -1.99 40.52 15.95
CA ALA A 658 -1.78 39.23 16.60
C ALA A 658 -2.89 38.25 16.17
N ILE A 659 -4.12 38.75 16.21
CA ILE A 659 -5.34 38.06 15.81
C ILE A 659 -6.02 38.96 14.79
N TYR A 660 -6.26 38.42 13.59
CA TYR A 660 -7.15 39.04 12.61
C TYR A 660 -8.45 38.23 12.60
N ALA A 661 -9.56 38.90 12.86
CA ALA A 661 -10.89 38.31 12.88
C ALA A 661 -11.85 39.17 12.06
N GLU A 662 -12.53 38.55 11.10
CA GLU A 662 -13.47 39.17 10.18
C GLU A 662 -14.75 38.32 10.10
N ASN A 663 -15.92 38.98 10.12
CA ASN A 663 -17.22 38.31 10.01
C ASN A 663 -17.36 37.07 10.90
N SER A 664 -16.82 37.14 12.12
CA SER A 664 -16.66 35.99 13.02
C SER A 664 -17.14 36.31 14.44
N THR A 665 -17.61 35.27 15.15
CA THR A 665 -18.11 35.38 16.53
C THR A 665 -17.24 34.59 17.52
N GLY A 666 -17.24 35.00 18.79
CA GLY A 666 -16.41 34.38 19.84
C GLY A 666 -14.89 34.65 19.74
N ILE A 667 -14.49 35.50 18.79
CA ILE A 667 -13.14 36.03 18.63
C ILE A 667 -13.20 37.51 18.24
N ILE A 668 -12.12 38.27 18.47
CA ILE A 668 -12.02 39.68 18.05
C ILE A 668 -10.64 39.95 17.44
N SER A 669 -10.57 40.91 16.52
CA SER A 669 -9.29 41.40 16.01
C SER A 669 -8.48 42.07 17.12
N VAL A 670 -7.20 41.67 17.25
CA VAL A 670 -6.25 42.21 18.23
C VAL A 670 -5.02 42.73 17.50
N LYS A 671 -4.83 44.06 17.51
CA LYS A 671 -3.63 44.71 16.97
C LYS A 671 -2.49 44.68 17.98
N MET A 672 -1.28 44.47 17.49
CA MET A 672 -0.06 44.55 18.29
C MET A 672 0.09 45.97 18.89
N PRO A 673 0.52 46.09 20.17
CA PRO A 673 0.57 47.38 20.83
C PRO A 673 1.63 48.28 20.18
N THR A 674 1.21 49.50 19.81
CA THR A 674 2.10 50.58 19.38
C THR A 674 2.41 51.47 20.57
N ALA A 675 3.65 51.95 20.68
CA ALA A 675 4.08 52.82 21.77
C ALA A 675 4.75 54.07 21.22
N SER A 676 4.52 55.22 21.85
CA SER A 676 5.32 56.42 21.63
C SER A 676 6.79 56.15 21.98
N LYS A 677 7.71 56.99 21.47
CA LYS A 677 9.16 56.85 21.70
C LYS A 677 9.48 56.72 23.19
N ILE A 678 10.08 55.61 23.58
CA ILE A 678 10.47 55.31 24.96
C ILE A 678 11.95 55.66 25.13
N THR A 679 12.26 56.50 26.11
CA THR A 679 13.64 56.95 26.39
C THR A 679 14.00 56.69 27.85
N ARG A 680 15.28 56.88 28.21
CA ARG A 680 15.73 56.82 29.61
C ARG A 680 15.00 57.80 30.56
N LYS A 681 14.37 58.85 30.02
CA LYS A 681 13.61 59.85 30.80
C LYS A 681 12.13 59.48 30.95
N SER A 682 11.63 58.49 30.21
CA SER A 682 10.21 58.12 30.22
C SER A 682 9.79 57.57 31.59
N VAL A 683 8.75 58.18 32.18
CA VAL A 683 8.07 57.72 33.41
C VAL A 683 6.66 57.21 33.15
N LYS A 684 6.19 57.35 31.90
CA LYS A 684 4.93 56.81 31.40
C LYS A 684 5.16 56.26 30.00
N ILE A 685 4.44 55.20 29.65
CA ILE A 685 4.37 54.64 28.30
C ILE A 685 2.94 54.81 27.82
N THR A 686 2.78 55.56 26.73
CA THR A 686 1.50 55.78 26.05
C THR A 686 1.49 55.11 24.68
N GLY A 687 0.30 54.76 24.20
CA GLY A 687 0.18 54.06 22.92
C GLY A 687 -1.24 53.61 22.60
N LYS A 688 -1.36 52.81 21.54
CA LYS A 688 -2.63 52.20 21.08
C LYS A 688 -2.53 50.68 21.09
N ALA A 689 -3.61 50.01 21.46
CA ALA A 689 -3.71 48.55 21.44
C ALA A 689 -5.16 48.12 21.19
N ALA A 690 -5.60 48.16 19.94
CA ALA A 690 -6.97 47.82 19.57
C ALA A 690 -7.26 46.33 19.84
N GLY A 691 -8.42 46.02 20.43
CA GLY A 691 -8.83 44.66 20.80
C GLY A 691 -8.25 44.15 22.13
N GLY A 692 -7.27 44.85 22.71
CA GLY A 692 -6.70 44.50 24.01
C GLY A 692 -7.55 44.98 25.19
N LYS A 693 -7.49 44.24 26.30
CA LYS A 693 -8.14 44.57 27.59
C LYS A 693 -7.13 45.11 28.62
N LYS A 694 -6.00 44.42 28.80
CA LYS A 694 -4.93 44.82 29.74
C LYS A 694 -3.57 44.69 29.06
N LEU A 695 -2.66 45.62 29.34
CA LEU A 695 -1.28 45.57 28.90
C LEU A 695 -0.36 45.55 30.14
N THR A 696 0.55 44.57 30.18
CA THR A 696 1.59 44.47 31.21
C THR A 696 2.95 44.63 30.54
N ILE A 697 3.83 45.44 31.14
CA ILE A 697 5.15 45.73 30.59
C ILE A 697 6.21 45.18 31.54
N TYR A 698 7.14 44.42 30.97
CA TYR A 698 8.29 43.86 31.69
C TYR A 698 9.59 44.44 31.13
N ALA A 699 10.55 44.73 32.00
CA ALA A 699 11.94 44.87 31.61
C ALA A 699 12.55 43.46 31.49
N VAL A 700 13.05 43.13 30.30
CA VAL A 700 13.68 41.85 30.02
C VAL A 700 15.05 41.82 30.69
N SER A 701 15.32 40.75 31.44
CA SER A 701 16.62 40.51 32.07
C SER A 701 17.03 39.05 31.88
N ARG A 702 18.32 38.73 32.08
CA ARG A 702 18.85 37.37 31.91
C ARG A 702 18.19 36.35 32.85
N ASN A 703 17.90 36.74 34.09
CA ASN A 703 17.41 35.80 35.12
C ASN A 703 15.88 35.77 35.18
N LYS A 704 15.22 36.94 35.21
CA LYS A 704 13.77 37.05 35.33
C LYS A 704 13.24 38.37 34.78
N ASN A 705 12.19 38.30 33.99
CA ASN A 705 11.50 39.50 33.49
C ASN A 705 10.88 40.27 34.67
N LYS A 706 11.30 41.53 34.87
CA LYS A 706 10.80 42.38 35.95
C LYS A 706 9.57 43.13 35.48
N LYS A 707 8.41 42.93 36.11
CA LYS A 707 7.21 43.72 35.84
C LYS A 707 7.47 45.18 36.24
N ILE A 708 7.31 46.11 35.31
CA ILE A 708 7.57 47.55 35.54
C ILE A 708 6.33 48.43 35.39
N GLY A 709 5.25 47.89 34.80
CA GLY A 709 3.99 48.61 34.64
C GLY A 709 2.85 47.71 34.23
N ARG A 710 1.62 48.12 34.55
CA ARG A 710 0.38 47.47 34.12
C ARG A 710 -0.72 48.51 33.99
N GLY A 711 -1.55 48.41 32.96
CA GLY A 711 -2.72 49.25 32.80
C GLY A 711 -3.80 48.62 31.91
N SER A 712 -4.97 49.25 31.90
CA SER A 712 -6.10 48.87 31.06
C SER A 712 -6.10 49.69 29.76
N ILE A 713 -6.74 49.15 28.72
CA ILE A 713 -6.95 49.84 27.45
C ILE A 713 -8.33 50.49 27.52
N ASN A 714 -8.41 51.78 27.20
CA ASN A 714 -9.67 52.53 27.27
C ASN A 714 -10.54 52.32 26.01
N SER A 715 -11.77 52.84 26.03
CA SER A 715 -12.71 52.77 24.90
C SER A 715 -12.16 53.38 23.60
N LYS A 716 -11.28 54.39 23.70
CA LYS A 716 -10.55 54.99 22.56
C LYS A 716 -9.35 54.15 22.08
N LYS A 717 -9.23 52.90 22.53
CA LYS A 717 -8.16 51.93 22.18
C LYS A 717 -6.76 52.40 22.59
N LYS A 718 -6.65 53.33 23.55
CA LYS A 718 -5.41 53.93 24.05
C LYS A 718 -5.07 53.41 25.45
N TYR A 719 -3.78 53.42 25.79
CA TYR A 719 -3.30 53.13 27.14
C TYR A 719 -2.30 54.21 27.61
N ASN A 720 -2.20 54.36 28.94
CA ASN A 720 -1.22 55.22 29.61
C ASN A 720 -0.74 54.50 30.88
N ILE A 721 0.49 53.98 30.85
CA ILE A 721 1.04 53.11 31.90
C ILE A 721 2.23 53.80 32.57
N SER A 722 2.11 54.09 33.85
CA SER A 722 3.22 54.57 34.68
C SER A 722 4.30 53.51 34.84
N ILE A 723 5.56 53.90 34.68
CA ILE A 723 6.73 53.04 34.84
C ILE A 723 7.85 53.77 35.59
N LYS A 724 8.77 53.02 36.21
CA LYS A 724 10.06 53.57 36.65
C LYS A 724 10.96 53.79 35.43
N LYS A 725 11.81 54.84 35.47
CA LYS A 725 12.82 55.11 34.44
C LYS A 725 13.65 53.86 34.14
N GLN A 726 13.94 53.60 32.87
CA GLN A 726 14.70 52.43 32.41
C GLN A 726 16.03 52.86 31.80
N LYS A 727 17.05 52.01 31.89
CA LYS A 727 18.35 52.28 31.26
C LYS A 727 18.22 52.24 29.74
N LYS A 728 18.97 53.08 29.03
CA LYS A 728 19.08 53.01 27.56
C LYS A 728 19.51 51.60 27.13
N GLY A 729 18.94 51.08 26.06
CA GLY A 729 19.21 49.73 25.56
C GLY A 729 18.39 48.60 26.22
N THR A 730 17.68 48.88 27.32
CA THR A 730 16.79 47.87 27.95
C THR A 730 15.72 47.41 26.97
N THR A 731 15.57 46.09 26.81
CA THR A 731 14.46 45.50 26.05
C THR A 731 13.24 45.39 26.96
N LEU A 732 12.11 45.89 26.49
CA LEU A 732 10.82 45.83 27.15
C LEU A 732 9.94 44.80 26.43
N LEU A 733 9.33 43.89 27.20
CA LEU A 733 8.34 42.94 26.73
C LEU A 733 6.94 43.44 27.08
N PHE A 734 6.14 43.66 26.04
CA PHE A 734 4.75 44.06 26.11
C PHE A 734 3.90 42.81 26.03
N VAL A 735 3.07 42.56 27.05
CA VAL A 735 2.14 41.43 27.13
C VAL A 735 0.72 41.98 27.13
N LEU A 736 0.05 41.89 25.99
CA LEU A 736 -1.33 42.32 25.79
C LEU A 736 -2.27 41.14 26.02
N SER A 737 -3.26 41.28 26.89
CA SER A 737 -4.35 40.31 27.06
C SER A 737 -5.64 40.84 26.48
N ASP A 738 -6.36 40.05 25.68
CA ASP A 738 -7.69 40.41 25.17
C ASP A 738 -8.82 40.06 26.17
N LYS A 739 -10.08 40.16 25.74
CA LYS A 739 -11.24 39.82 26.59
C LYS A 739 -11.46 38.31 26.77
N TYR A 740 -10.94 37.49 25.86
CA TYR A 740 -11.04 36.03 25.88
C TYR A 740 -9.85 35.37 26.59
N GLY A 741 -8.85 36.15 27.02
CA GLY A 741 -7.68 35.66 27.75
C GLY A 741 -6.55 35.16 26.86
N ASN A 742 -6.54 35.51 25.57
CA ASN A 742 -5.38 35.30 24.70
C ASN A 742 -4.29 36.33 25.03
N LEU A 743 -3.03 35.96 24.81
CA LEU A 743 -1.85 36.76 25.12
C LEU A 743 -1.03 37.02 23.87
N SER A 744 -0.79 38.31 23.57
CA SER A 744 0.05 38.76 22.46
C SER A 744 1.31 39.44 22.97
N TYR A 745 2.47 39.08 22.43
CA TYR A 745 3.79 39.49 22.92
C TYR A 745 4.55 40.31 21.89
N SER A 746 5.05 41.49 22.27
CA SER A 746 5.98 42.27 21.44
C SER A 746 7.14 42.84 22.24
N LYS A 747 8.29 43.01 21.58
CA LYS A 747 9.51 43.58 22.17
C LYS A 747 9.75 45.02 21.67
N ARG A 748 10.24 45.90 22.55
CA ARG A 748 10.61 47.28 22.26
C ARG A 748 11.92 47.63 22.96
N LYS A 749 12.79 48.44 22.38
CA LYS A 749 14.03 48.91 23.03
C LYS A 749 13.88 50.34 23.56
N VAL A 750 14.44 50.61 24.74
CA VAL A 750 14.57 51.97 25.29
C VAL A 750 15.68 52.70 24.54
N LYS A 751 15.34 53.85 23.95
CA LYS A 751 16.27 54.68 23.16
C LYS A 751 17.10 55.63 24.01
#